data_AF-A0A419IW58-F1
#
_entry.id   AF-A0A419IW58-F1
#
_cell.length_a   1.000
_cell.length_b   1.000
_cell.length_c   1.000
_cell.angle_alpha   90.00
_cell.angle_beta   90.00
_cell.angle_gamma   90.00
#
_symmetry.space_group_name_H-M   'P 1'
#
loop_
_entity.id
_entity.type
_entity.pdbx_description
1 polymer ?
#
loop_
_entity_poly.entity_id
_entity_poly.type
_entity_poly.pdbx_seq_one_letter_code
_entity_poly.pdbx_strand_id
1 'polypeptide(L)'
;MTNAAQNPQLTTSDREDNPKAVFIGDREAVITPIATYMDERHVDLFTGKNVNDAFFGDYFFYVGRLETVKTFLEERGDKLPKTLLLCDPVSVDQELTKVCEKMPHVKLVWLPETGDLNKTQVEEIMGFFFVGDQPVLTLAKAFTSQPNSANETVEEEDVHSNVDEPIETDKDLEVAPVVQDLEATKDTIEEVSVENKALGSEPEKKAEEQPTGEEILKKNAEEIPAELPRQPIEPDDVEKKVKDFFDDAPKQTGNSNKRKPLLPLLFLGALFFLLFPFLTLATETGLALIYFRQAVSATQKGAFTQSERYFKSAQTYANLGVKNSALLIAGVRLFAPGSAVSGTERLFSALAEASDGGAYLTKAAQDGQTLFAGFSGKDKGVAYAQTISSMKGNLTLADSALAQAQAELDSPGSEAFFDLPIAHFFAEDYHRVQNQLVVARQQIGAGRDSASILPEALGLYEEQTFLLLFQNNMELRPTGGFIGSFGLLTLSDGQLKNFQVEDIYTADGALAGHVEPPEPIKAYLEQEHWYMRDSNWDPDFSESAARAAWFLDKELGVSVDGVIAVDLDFAKSLLNVTGPVTLEDYNQEISADNLFEVAHASISENFFPGSTNKRDLLGSLGRKLLAVLLEGEDIHQTQLAAALFQGLAQKHALLYFTSPQAQNVVELLGWGGRIKQENCGSACFSDLSMVVDANLAVNKSNYYISRDIEDDVRIEDSGVITHTLQINYVNESASATDAIGGTYKNYLRVLVPKEAHVVEGYVGAQALTLENAPIASASTLIATPTEQYQELAVWFEVRPQASEQVRLTYVIEPSAPFSQYRYQIYKQPGIETNDVLLEISYPQAWNQPVANQPIGDVAGATTLVKGANLTYNSKLSTDTTFSLRWNK
;
A
#
# COMPACT_ATOMS: atom_id res chain seq x y z
N MET A 1 -54.73 -16.35 -3.05
CA MET A 1 -55.03 -15.96 -4.45
C MET A 1 -54.82 -14.46 -4.54
N THR A 2 -53.97 -13.93 -5.39
CA THR A 2 -53.05 -14.54 -6.37
C THR A 2 -51.59 -14.37 -5.94
N ASN A 3 -50.69 -15.25 -6.41
CA ASN A 3 -49.25 -15.05 -6.17
C ASN A 3 -48.74 -13.90 -7.04
N ALA A 4 -47.90 -13.04 -6.47
CA ALA A 4 -46.93 -12.29 -7.26
C ALA A 4 -45.81 -13.27 -7.70
N ALA A 5 -45.31 -13.13 -8.91
CA ALA A 5 -44.13 -13.88 -9.34
C ALA A 5 -42.89 -13.36 -8.60
N GLN A 6 -42.01 -14.26 -8.18
CA GLN A 6 -40.65 -13.88 -7.77
C GLN A 6 -39.82 -13.71 -9.04
N ASN A 7 -38.93 -12.71 -9.06
CA ASN A 7 -37.93 -12.61 -10.12
C ASN A 7 -37.05 -13.88 -10.12
N PRO A 8 -36.60 -14.37 -11.29
CA PRO A 8 -35.61 -15.43 -11.33
C PRO A 8 -34.32 -14.93 -10.66
N GLN A 9 -33.84 -15.64 -9.65
CA GLN A 9 -32.48 -15.44 -9.16
C GLN A 9 -31.52 -16.11 -10.16
N LEU A 10 -30.45 -15.39 -10.54
CA LEU A 10 -29.36 -15.97 -11.31
C LEU A 10 -28.78 -17.16 -10.54
N THR A 11 -28.81 -18.33 -11.18
CA THR A 11 -28.59 -19.64 -10.55
C THR A 11 -27.11 -20.00 -10.51
N THR A 12 -26.51 -19.92 -9.32
CA THR A 12 -25.18 -20.52 -9.06
C THR A 12 -25.32 -22.04 -8.98
N SER A 13 -25.35 -22.70 -10.14
CA SER A 13 -25.49 -24.14 -10.29
C SER A 13 -24.11 -24.79 -10.49
N ASP A 14 -23.41 -25.13 -9.41
CA ASP A 14 -22.10 -25.81 -9.47
C ASP A 14 -22.18 -27.16 -10.23
N ARG A 15 -21.86 -27.12 -11.53
CA ARG A 15 -21.70 -28.28 -12.42
C ARG A 15 -20.55 -27.98 -13.40
N GLU A 16 -19.45 -28.71 -13.24
CA GLU A 16 -18.15 -28.34 -13.83
C GLU A 16 -18.13 -28.29 -15.38
N ASP A 17 -19.08 -28.98 -16.05
CA ASP A 17 -19.15 -29.10 -17.52
C ASP A 17 -20.16 -28.15 -18.22
N ASN A 18 -20.87 -27.27 -17.49
CA ASN A 18 -21.82 -26.33 -18.10
C ASN A 18 -21.07 -25.18 -18.84
N PRO A 19 -21.46 -24.83 -20.08
CA PRO A 19 -20.94 -23.63 -20.75
C PRO A 19 -21.45 -22.37 -20.07
N LYS A 20 -20.69 -21.27 -20.15
CA LYS A 20 -20.91 -20.05 -19.36
C LYS A 20 -21.19 -18.85 -20.25
N ALA A 21 -22.15 -18.01 -19.85
CA ALA A 21 -22.53 -16.79 -20.55
C ALA A 21 -22.35 -15.55 -19.67
N VAL A 22 -21.46 -14.65 -20.07
CA VAL A 22 -21.23 -13.36 -19.39
C VAL A 22 -22.07 -12.26 -20.07
N PHE A 23 -22.90 -11.58 -19.30
CA PHE A 23 -23.74 -10.46 -19.74
C PHE A 23 -23.25 -9.13 -19.18
N ILE A 24 -23.18 -8.10 -20.03
CA ILE A 24 -22.85 -6.72 -19.66
C ILE A 24 -23.84 -5.77 -20.34
N GLY A 25 -24.43 -4.86 -19.57
CA GLY A 25 -25.32 -3.81 -20.07
C GLY A 25 -26.34 -3.34 -19.03
N ASP A 26 -27.00 -2.23 -19.31
CA ASP A 26 -28.04 -1.61 -18.46
C ASP A 26 -29.47 -1.90 -18.94
N ARG A 27 -29.64 -2.28 -20.22
CA ARG A 27 -30.95 -2.61 -20.83
C ARG A 27 -31.48 -3.99 -20.38
N GLU A 28 -31.97 -4.08 -19.14
CA GLU A 28 -32.59 -5.30 -18.56
C GLU A 28 -33.67 -5.93 -19.49
N ALA A 29 -34.48 -5.11 -20.16
CA ALA A 29 -35.52 -5.55 -21.11
C ALA A 29 -34.99 -6.26 -22.37
N VAL A 30 -33.69 -6.20 -22.63
CA VAL A 30 -32.98 -6.91 -23.71
C VAL A 30 -32.18 -8.09 -23.14
N ILE A 31 -31.54 -7.90 -21.98
CA ILE A 31 -30.73 -8.92 -21.30
C ILE A 31 -31.61 -10.08 -20.81
N THR A 32 -32.65 -9.80 -20.04
CA THR A 32 -33.44 -10.83 -19.33
C THR A 32 -34.11 -11.85 -20.27
N PRO A 33 -34.68 -11.48 -21.44
CA PRO A 33 -35.20 -12.46 -22.40
C PRO A 33 -34.12 -13.37 -23.01
N ILE A 34 -32.92 -12.85 -23.26
CA ILE A 34 -31.80 -13.63 -23.81
C ILE A 34 -31.19 -14.54 -22.73
N ALA A 35 -30.99 -14.03 -21.53
CA ALA A 35 -30.54 -14.80 -20.37
C ALA A 35 -31.49 -15.97 -20.06
N THR A 36 -32.81 -15.73 -20.10
CA THR A 36 -33.83 -16.79 -19.92
C THR A 36 -33.72 -17.88 -20.99
N TYR A 37 -33.48 -17.51 -22.26
CA TYR A 37 -33.27 -18.48 -23.34
C TYR A 37 -32.02 -19.34 -23.12
N MET A 38 -30.99 -18.81 -22.46
CA MET A 38 -29.73 -19.51 -22.18
C MET A 38 -29.84 -20.43 -20.95
N ASP A 39 -30.52 -20.00 -19.87
CA ASP A 39 -30.84 -20.85 -18.70
C ASP A 39 -31.75 -22.05 -19.09
N GLU A 40 -32.75 -21.82 -19.95
CA GLU A 40 -33.57 -22.88 -20.58
C GLU A 40 -32.74 -23.97 -21.29
N ARG A 41 -31.47 -23.70 -21.60
CA ARG A 41 -30.53 -24.59 -22.32
C ARG A 41 -29.34 -25.05 -21.47
N HIS A 42 -29.40 -24.82 -20.16
CA HIS A 42 -28.36 -25.19 -19.19
C HIS A 42 -27.00 -24.50 -19.45
N VAL A 43 -27.06 -23.21 -19.75
CA VAL A 43 -25.88 -22.32 -19.80
C VAL A 43 -25.86 -21.51 -18.51
N ASP A 44 -24.74 -21.53 -17.79
CA ASP A 44 -24.60 -20.81 -16.52
C ASP A 44 -24.45 -19.30 -16.76
N LEU A 45 -25.18 -18.48 -16.01
CA LEU A 45 -25.34 -17.05 -16.27
C LEU A 45 -24.52 -16.18 -15.31
N PHE A 46 -23.69 -15.30 -15.85
CA PHE A 46 -22.83 -14.37 -15.09
C PHE A 46 -23.06 -12.92 -15.51
N THR A 47 -22.95 -11.99 -14.56
CA THR A 47 -23.00 -10.54 -14.82
C THR A 47 -21.59 -9.96 -14.75
N GLY A 48 -21.08 -9.44 -15.87
CA GLY A 48 -19.82 -8.70 -15.91
C GLY A 48 -19.99 -7.26 -15.42
N LYS A 49 -18.90 -6.67 -14.95
CA LYS A 49 -18.80 -5.26 -14.53
C LYS A 49 -18.19 -4.36 -15.61
N ASN A 50 -17.31 -4.92 -16.45
CA ASN A 50 -16.56 -4.20 -17.49
C ASN A 50 -16.21 -5.13 -18.65
N VAL A 51 -15.90 -4.59 -19.83
CA VAL A 51 -15.74 -5.38 -21.07
C VAL A 51 -14.65 -6.47 -20.99
N ASN A 52 -13.63 -6.33 -20.15
CA ASN A 52 -12.62 -7.38 -19.94
C ASN A 52 -13.20 -8.66 -19.28
N ASP A 53 -14.37 -8.58 -18.63
CA ASP A 53 -15.01 -9.75 -18.03
C ASP A 53 -15.55 -10.73 -19.10
N ALA A 54 -15.53 -10.35 -20.38
CA ALA A 54 -15.88 -11.20 -21.51
C ALA A 54 -15.16 -12.57 -21.49
N PHE A 55 -13.88 -12.60 -21.07
CA PHE A 55 -13.06 -13.81 -21.09
C PHE A 55 -13.39 -14.85 -19.99
N PHE A 56 -14.37 -14.59 -19.11
CA PHE A 56 -14.77 -15.53 -18.06
C PHE A 56 -15.82 -16.58 -18.48
N GLY A 57 -16.24 -16.62 -19.76
CA GLY A 57 -17.17 -17.63 -20.26
C GLY A 57 -17.07 -17.93 -21.76
N ASP A 58 -17.71 -19.02 -22.17
CA ASP A 58 -17.77 -19.51 -23.56
C ASP A 58 -18.59 -18.60 -24.49
N TYR A 59 -19.50 -17.80 -23.90
CA TYR A 59 -20.32 -16.82 -24.59
C TYR A 59 -20.23 -15.45 -23.90
N PHE A 60 -20.12 -14.39 -24.70
CA PHE A 60 -20.15 -13.01 -24.22
C PHE A 60 -21.29 -12.22 -24.86
N PHE A 61 -22.07 -11.52 -24.04
CA PHE A 61 -23.23 -10.73 -24.45
C PHE A 61 -23.06 -9.28 -23.97
N TYR A 62 -22.76 -8.39 -24.90
CA TYR A 62 -22.70 -6.94 -24.63
C TYR A 62 -23.98 -6.27 -25.11
N VAL A 63 -24.61 -5.46 -24.26
CA VAL A 63 -25.78 -4.64 -24.58
C VAL A 63 -25.50 -3.20 -24.21
N GLY A 64 -25.48 -2.29 -25.19
CA GLY A 64 -25.16 -0.88 -24.92
C GLY A 64 -24.74 -0.08 -26.14
N ARG A 65 -23.79 0.84 -25.93
CA ARG A 65 -23.29 1.78 -26.94
C ARG A 65 -22.04 1.26 -27.64
N LEU A 66 -21.88 1.60 -28.91
CA LEU A 66 -20.81 1.04 -29.73
C LEU A 66 -19.43 1.59 -29.36
N GLU A 67 -19.37 2.86 -28.99
CA GLU A 67 -18.15 3.59 -28.64
C GLU A 67 -17.45 2.97 -27.42
N THR A 68 -18.18 2.29 -26.55
CA THR A 68 -17.65 1.59 -25.37
C THR A 68 -16.90 0.30 -25.72
N VAL A 69 -17.12 -0.27 -26.91
CA VAL A 69 -16.53 -1.55 -27.33
C VAL A 69 -15.63 -1.45 -28.57
N LYS A 70 -15.63 -0.36 -29.34
CA LYS A 70 -14.84 -0.23 -30.58
C LYS A 70 -13.34 -0.50 -30.36
N THR A 71 -12.69 0.23 -29.46
CA THR A 71 -11.26 0.04 -29.12
C THR A 71 -10.97 -1.37 -28.57
N PHE A 72 -11.84 -1.91 -27.71
CA PHE A 72 -11.69 -3.25 -27.15
C PHE A 72 -11.75 -4.36 -28.21
N LEU A 73 -12.60 -4.19 -29.23
CA LEU A 73 -12.67 -5.09 -30.39
C LEU A 73 -11.43 -4.95 -31.29
N GLU A 74 -10.93 -3.74 -31.48
CA GLU A 74 -9.73 -3.45 -32.28
C GLU A 74 -8.45 -4.00 -31.63
N GLU A 75 -8.32 -3.94 -30.30
CA GLU A 75 -7.16 -4.46 -29.55
C GLU A 75 -7.21 -5.97 -29.26
N ARG A 76 -8.41 -6.51 -28.96
CA ARG A 76 -8.55 -7.86 -28.37
C ARG A 76 -9.61 -8.75 -29.03
N GLY A 77 -10.31 -8.28 -30.08
CA GLY A 77 -11.43 -8.96 -30.71
C GLY A 77 -11.13 -10.39 -31.20
N ASP A 78 -9.94 -10.63 -31.76
CA ASP A 78 -9.51 -11.94 -32.26
C ASP A 78 -9.40 -13.02 -31.17
N LYS A 79 -9.25 -12.63 -29.90
CA LYS A 79 -9.16 -13.56 -28.75
C LYS A 79 -10.48 -13.77 -28.02
N LEU A 80 -11.55 -13.06 -28.39
CA LEU A 80 -12.83 -13.15 -27.67
C LEU A 80 -13.47 -14.55 -27.77
N PRO A 81 -14.25 -14.96 -26.75
CA PRO A 81 -15.17 -16.08 -26.90
C PRO A 81 -16.28 -15.74 -27.90
N LYS A 82 -17.20 -16.68 -28.15
CA LYS A 82 -18.27 -16.44 -29.13
C LYS A 82 -19.18 -15.30 -28.63
N THR A 83 -19.17 -14.17 -29.32
CA THR A 83 -19.62 -12.87 -28.80
C THR A 83 -20.84 -12.35 -29.56
N LEU A 84 -21.81 -11.83 -28.84
CA LEU A 84 -22.97 -11.12 -29.38
C LEU A 84 -22.99 -9.67 -28.86
N LEU A 85 -22.90 -8.72 -29.79
CA LEU A 85 -23.01 -7.29 -29.55
C LEU A 85 -24.44 -6.85 -29.90
N LEU A 86 -25.17 -6.31 -28.93
CA LEU A 86 -26.56 -5.85 -29.06
C LEU A 86 -26.56 -4.32 -28.89
N CYS A 87 -26.36 -3.61 -30.00
CA CYS A 87 -26.08 -2.18 -30.00
C CYS A 87 -27.32 -1.35 -30.37
N ASP A 88 -27.43 -0.18 -29.76
CA ASP A 88 -28.42 0.84 -30.16
C ASP A 88 -28.16 1.36 -31.58
N PRO A 89 -29.20 1.70 -32.37
CA PRO A 89 -29.07 2.01 -33.79
C PRO A 89 -28.63 3.46 -34.05
N VAL A 90 -27.39 3.79 -33.65
CA VAL A 90 -26.71 5.03 -34.05
C VAL A 90 -25.96 4.77 -35.37
N SER A 91 -26.22 5.62 -36.38
CA SER A 91 -25.60 5.67 -37.72
C SER A 91 -24.65 4.52 -38.07
N VAL A 92 -25.17 3.51 -38.78
CA VAL A 92 -24.48 2.25 -39.16
C VAL A 92 -22.99 2.45 -39.50
N ASP A 93 -22.12 2.09 -38.54
CA ASP A 93 -20.67 2.22 -38.72
C ASP A 93 -20.18 1.18 -39.76
N GLN A 94 -19.81 1.69 -40.94
CA GLN A 94 -19.26 0.89 -42.03
C GLN A 94 -17.83 0.42 -41.76
N GLU A 95 -17.13 0.95 -40.75
CA GLU A 95 -15.83 0.43 -40.31
C GLU A 95 -16.03 -0.77 -39.41
N LEU A 96 -16.87 -0.65 -38.38
CA LEU A 96 -17.08 -1.76 -37.43
C LEU A 96 -17.84 -2.93 -38.05
N THR A 97 -18.69 -2.69 -39.05
CA THR A 97 -19.23 -3.75 -39.93
C THR A 97 -18.09 -4.56 -40.57
N LYS A 98 -17.02 -3.91 -41.06
CA LYS A 98 -15.83 -4.57 -41.63
C LYS A 98 -14.91 -5.20 -40.58
N VAL A 99 -15.03 -4.83 -39.30
CA VAL A 99 -14.36 -5.51 -38.18
C VAL A 99 -15.08 -6.83 -37.90
N CYS A 100 -16.41 -6.82 -37.74
CA CYS A 100 -17.19 -8.05 -37.57
C CYS A 100 -17.14 -8.98 -38.80
N GLU A 101 -17.01 -8.45 -40.02
CA GLU A 101 -16.74 -9.27 -41.23
C GLU A 101 -15.43 -10.06 -41.18
N LYS A 102 -14.42 -9.61 -40.40
CA LYS A 102 -13.15 -10.32 -40.20
C LYS A 102 -13.20 -11.32 -39.04
N MET A 103 -14.11 -11.13 -38.08
CA MET A 103 -14.18 -11.87 -36.81
C MET A 103 -15.46 -12.73 -36.77
N PRO A 104 -15.48 -13.94 -37.38
CA PRO A 104 -16.72 -14.72 -37.56
C PRO A 104 -17.36 -15.22 -36.25
N HIS A 105 -16.61 -15.21 -35.15
CA HIS A 105 -17.06 -15.50 -33.78
C HIS A 105 -17.73 -14.30 -33.08
N VAL A 106 -17.57 -13.08 -33.61
CA VAL A 106 -18.24 -11.86 -33.13
C VAL A 106 -19.43 -11.55 -34.03
N LYS A 107 -20.61 -11.43 -33.45
CA LYS A 107 -21.87 -11.15 -34.15
C LYS A 107 -22.48 -9.84 -33.65
N LEU A 108 -22.94 -9.00 -34.56
CA LEU A 108 -23.56 -7.71 -34.24
C LEU A 108 -25.07 -7.73 -34.53
N VAL A 109 -25.87 -7.21 -33.61
CA VAL A 109 -27.31 -7.04 -33.73
C VAL A 109 -27.65 -5.57 -33.48
N TRP A 110 -28.26 -4.92 -34.47
CA TRP A 110 -28.84 -3.60 -34.29
C TRP A 110 -30.23 -3.72 -33.67
N LEU A 111 -30.38 -3.15 -32.46
CA LEU A 111 -31.61 -3.12 -31.71
C LEU A 111 -32.61 -2.07 -32.26
N PRO A 112 -33.93 -2.21 -32.01
CA PRO A 112 -34.87 -1.11 -32.18
C PRO A 112 -34.66 -0.03 -31.10
N GLU A 113 -34.90 1.23 -31.48
CA GLU A 113 -34.73 2.43 -30.62
C GLU A 113 -35.48 2.34 -29.28
N THR A 114 -36.64 1.68 -29.25
CA THR A 114 -37.42 1.42 -28.03
C THR A 114 -38.18 0.09 -28.15
N GLY A 115 -38.25 -0.67 -27.05
CA GLY A 115 -39.11 -1.85 -26.92
C GLY A 115 -38.41 -3.04 -26.24
N ASP A 116 -39.22 -3.91 -25.64
CA ASP A 116 -38.80 -5.21 -25.10
C ASP A 116 -38.59 -6.21 -26.24
N LEU A 117 -37.67 -7.17 -26.08
CA LEU A 117 -37.54 -8.27 -27.05
C LEU A 117 -38.69 -9.26 -26.90
N ASN A 118 -39.50 -9.41 -27.95
CA ASN A 118 -40.52 -10.47 -27.99
C ASN A 118 -39.90 -11.84 -28.28
N LYS A 119 -40.59 -12.94 -27.93
CA LYS A 119 -40.05 -14.30 -28.07
C LYS A 119 -39.54 -14.64 -29.48
N THR A 120 -40.22 -14.19 -30.54
CA THR A 120 -39.78 -14.44 -31.92
C THR A 120 -38.49 -13.68 -32.25
N GLN A 121 -38.31 -12.47 -31.73
CA GLN A 121 -37.04 -11.74 -31.87
C GLN A 121 -35.91 -12.42 -31.10
N VAL A 122 -36.16 -12.98 -29.90
CA VAL A 122 -35.15 -13.76 -29.18
C VAL A 122 -34.77 -15.02 -29.95
N GLU A 123 -35.76 -15.75 -30.50
CA GLU A 123 -35.50 -16.93 -31.34
C GLU A 123 -34.72 -16.59 -32.62
N GLU A 124 -34.98 -15.43 -33.24
CA GLU A 124 -34.26 -14.90 -34.39
C GLU A 124 -32.80 -14.50 -34.04
N ILE A 125 -32.61 -13.70 -32.99
CA ILE A 125 -31.30 -13.29 -32.47
C ILE A 125 -30.43 -14.51 -32.14
N MET A 126 -30.98 -15.48 -31.41
CA MET A 126 -30.21 -16.63 -30.95
C MET A 126 -29.97 -17.65 -32.07
N GLY A 127 -30.88 -17.76 -33.04
CA GLY A 127 -30.64 -18.50 -34.28
C GLY A 127 -29.48 -17.89 -35.09
N PHE A 128 -29.48 -16.56 -35.26
CA PHE A 128 -28.38 -15.81 -35.89
C PHE A 128 -27.05 -15.97 -35.14
N PHE A 129 -27.05 -15.81 -33.81
CA PHE A 129 -25.85 -15.97 -33.00
C PHE A 129 -25.25 -17.38 -33.11
N PHE A 130 -26.07 -18.42 -32.94
CA PHE A 130 -25.55 -19.79 -32.93
C PHE A 130 -25.22 -20.33 -34.33
N VAL A 131 -26.06 -20.04 -35.34
CA VAL A 131 -26.06 -20.74 -36.65
C VAL A 131 -25.97 -19.79 -37.85
N GLY A 132 -25.98 -18.47 -37.65
CA GLY A 132 -25.94 -17.49 -38.75
C GLY A 132 -24.54 -17.29 -39.33
N ASP A 133 -24.41 -17.48 -40.65
CA ASP A 133 -23.16 -17.21 -41.38
C ASP A 133 -22.85 -15.70 -41.47
N GLN A 134 -23.88 -14.84 -41.51
CA GLN A 134 -23.73 -13.38 -41.64
C GLN A 134 -23.11 -12.77 -40.36
N PRO A 135 -22.31 -11.69 -40.45
CA PRO A 135 -21.71 -11.02 -39.29
C PRO A 135 -22.67 -10.05 -38.57
N VAL A 136 -23.67 -9.51 -39.27
CA VAL A 136 -24.59 -8.48 -38.77
C VAL A 136 -26.06 -8.88 -39.01
N LEU A 137 -26.92 -8.61 -38.03
CA LEU A 137 -28.38 -8.68 -38.10
C LEU A 137 -28.98 -7.30 -37.77
N THR A 138 -30.05 -6.92 -38.48
CA THR A 138 -30.84 -5.71 -38.18
C THR A 138 -32.28 -6.11 -37.92
N LEU A 139 -32.76 -5.89 -36.70
CA LEU A 139 -34.13 -6.27 -36.32
C LEU A 139 -35.15 -5.29 -36.90
N ALA A 140 -36.21 -5.80 -37.50
CA ALA A 140 -37.28 -4.97 -38.05
C ALA A 140 -38.04 -4.21 -36.95
N LYS A 141 -38.30 -2.91 -37.16
CA LYS A 141 -39.14 -2.10 -36.24
C LYS A 141 -40.55 -2.70 -36.15
N ALA A 142 -41.07 -2.81 -34.92
CA ALA A 142 -42.37 -3.43 -34.66
C ALA A 142 -43.53 -2.61 -35.26
N PHE A 143 -44.34 -3.24 -36.11
CA PHE A 143 -45.54 -2.62 -36.67
C PHE A 143 -46.69 -2.58 -35.64
N THR A 144 -46.89 -1.44 -34.98
CA THR A 144 -48.14 -1.10 -34.28
C THR A 144 -48.95 -0.10 -35.12
N SER A 145 -50.28 -0.20 -35.08
CA SER A 145 -51.12 0.19 -36.21
C SER A 145 -51.88 1.53 -36.07
N GLN A 146 -51.32 2.60 -36.65
CA GLN A 146 -52.00 3.76 -37.30
C GLN A 146 -53.02 4.61 -36.49
N PRO A 147 -53.48 5.81 -36.97
CA PRO A 147 -53.20 6.49 -38.27
C PRO A 147 -52.75 7.99 -38.20
N ASN A 148 -52.09 8.45 -39.29
CA ASN A 148 -52.05 9.84 -39.80
C ASN A 148 -51.34 10.95 -38.95
N SER A 149 -50.71 12.01 -39.50
CA SER A 149 -50.59 12.47 -40.91
C SER A 149 -49.34 13.36 -41.17
N ALA A 150 -48.85 13.29 -42.42
CA ALA A 150 -48.32 14.39 -43.26
C ALA A 150 -46.92 15.04 -43.00
N ASN A 151 -46.14 15.07 -44.10
CA ASN A 151 -45.17 16.10 -44.56
C ASN A 151 -43.82 16.30 -43.78
N GLU A 152 -42.66 16.63 -44.40
CA GLU A 152 -42.16 16.59 -45.81
C GLU A 152 -40.65 16.99 -45.85
N THR A 153 -39.78 16.30 -46.65
CA THR A 153 -38.59 16.85 -47.42
C THR A 153 -37.40 17.54 -46.66
N VAL A 154 -36.12 17.70 -47.11
CA VAL A 154 -35.26 17.27 -48.28
C VAL A 154 -33.77 17.72 -48.09
N GLU A 155 -32.77 16.98 -48.67
CA GLU A 155 -31.38 17.29 -49.19
C GLU A 155 -30.41 18.30 -48.46
N GLU A 156 -29.08 18.51 -48.71
CA GLU A 156 -27.95 18.04 -49.60
C GLU A 156 -26.58 18.48 -48.93
N GLU A 157 -25.45 17.73 -48.86
CA GLU A 157 -24.25 17.50 -49.76
C GLU A 157 -22.91 18.30 -49.52
N ASP A 158 -21.77 17.67 -49.90
CA ASP A 158 -20.44 18.17 -50.40
C ASP A 158 -19.33 18.89 -49.52
N VAL A 159 -17.98 18.83 -49.76
CA VAL A 159 -17.02 17.85 -50.42
C VAL A 159 -15.48 18.22 -50.32
N HIS A 160 -14.53 17.27 -50.52
CA HIS A 160 -13.04 17.36 -50.87
C HIS A 160 -11.96 17.96 -49.88
N SER A 161 -10.60 17.76 -49.95
CA SER A 161 -9.65 16.71 -50.50
C SER A 161 -8.10 16.98 -50.30
N ASN A 162 -7.26 15.95 -49.93
CA ASN A 162 -5.82 15.64 -50.32
C ASN A 162 -4.60 16.60 -49.93
N VAL A 163 -3.25 16.39 -50.05
CA VAL A 163 -2.29 15.34 -50.60
C VAL A 163 -0.75 15.46 -50.13
N ASP A 164 0.05 14.35 -50.16
CA ASP A 164 1.56 14.07 -50.32
C ASP A 164 2.77 14.55 -49.41
N GLU A 165 3.98 13.90 -49.60
CA GLU A 165 5.29 13.90 -48.84
C GLU A 165 6.53 14.46 -49.68
N PRO A 166 7.81 13.92 -49.90
CA PRO A 166 8.61 12.74 -49.41
C PRO A 166 10.20 12.81 -49.16
N ILE A 167 10.79 11.90 -48.32
CA ILE A 167 12.04 11.03 -48.50
C ILE A 167 13.58 11.49 -48.41
N GLU A 168 14.47 10.62 -47.79
CA GLU A 168 15.98 10.34 -47.92
C GLU A 168 17.16 11.26 -47.32
N THR A 169 18.47 10.92 -47.08
CA THR A 169 19.42 9.70 -47.13
C THR A 169 20.75 9.78 -46.22
N ASP A 170 21.20 8.64 -45.62
CA ASP A 170 22.54 7.97 -45.28
C ASP A 170 24.01 8.59 -45.13
N LYS A 171 24.91 7.91 -44.36
CA LYS A 171 26.43 7.68 -44.41
C LYS A 171 27.58 8.26 -43.48
N ASP A 172 28.27 7.35 -42.76
CA ASP A 172 29.73 6.95 -42.62
C ASP A 172 30.96 7.81 -42.07
N LEU A 173 31.68 7.20 -41.07
CA LEU A 173 33.17 6.95 -40.87
C LEU A 173 34.28 7.93 -40.32
N GLU A 174 34.88 7.54 -39.16
CA GLU A 174 36.33 7.24 -38.84
C GLU A 174 37.43 8.28 -38.33
N VAL A 175 38.36 7.78 -37.47
CA VAL A 175 39.78 8.19 -37.14
C VAL A 175 40.10 9.10 -35.90
N ALA A 176 41.17 8.73 -35.14
CA ALA A 176 41.87 9.47 -34.04
C ALA A 176 43.42 9.56 -34.31
N PRO A 177 44.33 10.25 -33.55
CA PRO A 177 44.87 9.74 -32.23
C PRO A 177 45.66 10.76 -31.30
N VAL A 178 46.46 10.25 -30.33
CA VAL A 178 47.77 10.79 -29.79
C VAL A 178 47.77 11.96 -28.75
N VAL A 179 48.62 12.06 -27.67
CA VAL A 179 49.52 11.14 -26.89
C VAL A 179 50.18 11.83 -25.63
N GLN A 180 50.76 11.07 -24.67
CA GLN A 180 51.78 11.43 -23.62
C GLN A 180 51.33 12.39 -22.45
N ASP A 181 51.92 12.49 -21.23
CA ASP A 181 52.98 11.81 -20.40
C ASP A 181 52.93 12.41 -18.94
N LEU A 182 53.60 12.00 -17.83
CA LEU A 182 54.56 10.94 -17.39
C LEU A 182 54.61 10.88 -15.83
N GLU A 183 55.27 9.85 -15.25
CA GLU A 183 55.93 9.71 -13.90
C GLU A 183 55.22 10.18 -12.59
N ALA A 184 54.99 9.35 -11.56
CA ALA A 184 55.88 8.51 -10.70
C ALA A 184 56.75 9.30 -9.69
N THR A 185 56.64 9.08 -8.37
CA THR A 185 57.36 8.08 -7.54
C THR A 185 56.92 8.26 -6.06
N LYS A 186 56.95 7.38 -5.04
CA LYS A 186 57.47 6.03 -4.69
C LYS A 186 57.95 6.11 -3.20
N ASP A 187 57.86 5.02 -2.41
CA ASP A 187 58.60 4.77 -1.13
C ASP A 187 58.24 5.63 0.14
N THR A 188 58.25 5.19 1.43
CA THR A 188 58.41 3.86 2.10
C THR A 188 58.14 3.92 3.65
N ILE A 189 57.87 2.74 4.28
CA ILE A 189 58.41 2.24 5.59
C ILE A 189 57.74 2.53 6.97
N GLU A 190 57.72 1.46 7.81
CA GLU A 190 57.59 1.27 9.30
C GLU A 190 56.42 1.95 10.10
N GLU A 191 55.60 1.29 10.94
CA GLU A 191 55.71 0.21 11.98
C GLU A 191 55.78 0.76 13.44
N VAL A 192 55.24 -0.02 14.41
CA VAL A 192 55.56 -0.06 15.87
C VAL A 192 54.57 0.52 16.93
N SER A 193 54.05 -0.41 17.76
CA SER A 193 53.61 -0.37 19.19
C SER A 193 52.52 0.58 19.75
N VAL A 194 51.37 -0.03 20.07
CA VAL A 194 50.79 -0.20 21.43
C VAL A 194 51.55 0.40 22.64
N GLU A 195 50.87 1.19 23.50
CA GLU A 195 50.87 0.99 24.97
C GLU A 195 49.59 1.52 25.66
N ASN A 196 49.17 0.88 26.76
CA ASN A 196 48.04 1.24 27.61
C ASN A 196 48.44 2.19 28.76
N LYS A 197 47.54 3.08 29.20
CA LYS A 197 47.56 3.64 30.58
C LYS A 197 46.21 4.23 31.01
N ALA A 198 45.84 3.94 32.26
CA ALA A 198 44.68 4.49 32.96
C ALA A 198 45.11 4.98 34.36
N LEU A 199 44.40 5.96 34.95
CA LEU A 199 44.20 6.08 36.42
C LEU A 199 43.33 7.29 36.86
N GLY A 200 42.20 6.99 37.51
CA GLY A 200 41.53 7.81 38.54
C GLY A 200 40.80 9.11 38.10
N SER A 201 39.92 9.70 38.94
CA SER A 201 39.20 9.17 40.11
C SER A 201 38.08 10.12 40.59
N GLU A 202 36.95 9.53 41.02
CA GLU A 202 35.82 10.01 41.87
C GLU A 202 35.96 11.29 42.73
N PRO A 203 34.84 11.99 43.10
CA PRO A 203 33.75 11.38 43.91
C PRO A 203 32.26 11.81 43.72
N GLU A 204 31.40 10.94 44.28
CA GLU A 204 29.94 10.94 44.45
C GLU A 204 29.13 12.27 44.52
N LYS A 205 27.88 12.20 44.01
CA LYS A 205 26.66 12.30 44.86
C LYS A 205 25.41 11.66 44.21
N LYS A 206 24.46 11.22 45.05
CA LYS A 206 23.36 10.30 44.72
C LYS A 206 22.00 10.98 44.55
N ALA A 207 21.14 10.42 43.69
CA ALA A 207 19.70 10.24 43.94
C ALA A 207 19.11 9.09 43.07
N GLU A 208 18.60 8.06 43.75
CA GLU A 208 17.58 7.06 43.38
C GLU A 208 17.24 6.75 41.90
N GLU A 209 17.57 5.52 41.46
CA GLU A 209 16.89 4.79 40.37
C GLU A 209 16.22 3.51 40.89
N GLN A 210 15.24 3.00 40.14
CA GLN A 210 14.49 1.76 40.45
C GLN A 210 15.06 0.57 39.66
N PRO A 211 15.02 -0.67 40.19
CA PRO A 211 15.55 -1.84 39.49
C PRO A 211 14.73 -2.18 38.24
N THR A 212 15.43 -2.48 37.14
CA THR A 212 14.83 -2.86 35.85
C THR A 212 14.29 -4.30 35.85
N GLY A 213 13.37 -4.60 34.94
CA GLY A 213 12.54 -5.82 34.99
C GLY A 213 13.28 -7.16 34.89
N GLU A 214 14.53 -7.20 34.43
CA GLU A 214 15.27 -8.44 34.25
C GLU A 214 15.72 -9.13 35.54
N GLU A 215 16.06 -8.37 36.60
CA GLU A 215 16.44 -8.98 37.90
C GLU A 215 15.24 -9.65 38.60
N ILE A 216 14.01 -9.25 38.26
CA ILE A 216 12.79 -9.87 38.78
C ILE A 216 12.51 -11.21 38.07
N LEU A 217 12.81 -11.32 36.79
CA LEU A 217 12.55 -12.53 35.98
C LEU A 217 13.52 -13.68 36.28
N LYS A 218 14.80 -13.38 36.54
CA LYS A 218 15.83 -14.42 36.81
C LYS A 218 15.69 -15.11 38.18
N LYS A 219 14.75 -14.70 39.04
CA LYS A 219 14.63 -15.19 40.43
C LYS A 219 13.45 -16.12 40.73
N ASN A 220 12.56 -16.34 39.76
CA ASN A 220 11.35 -17.18 39.91
C ASN A 220 11.42 -18.49 39.08
N ALA A 221 12.61 -18.88 38.59
CA ALA A 221 12.79 -20.04 37.70
C ALA A 221 13.13 -21.37 38.43
N GLU A 222 13.40 -21.34 39.74
CA GLU A 222 13.75 -22.51 40.55
C GLU A 222 12.72 -22.76 41.67
N GLU A 223 11.54 -23.32 41.33
CA GLU A 223 10.77 -24.29 42.14
C GLU A 223 9.41 -24.64 41.47
N ILE A 224 9.40 -25.64 40.58
CA ILE A 224 8.16 -26.36 40.19
C ILE A 224 8.46 -27.88 40.21
N PRO A 225 7.87 -28.66 41.14
CA PRO A 225 8.03 -30.11 41.17
C PRO A 225 7.37 -30.82 39.97
N ALA A 226 7.98 -31.92 39.53
CA ALA A 226 7.43 -32.77 38.48
C ALA A 226 6.20 -33.59 38.95
N GLU A 227 5.29 -33.86 38.00
CA GLU A 227 4.21 -34.85 38.01
C GLU A 227 3.45 -35.12 39.33
N LEU A 228 2.29 -34.48 39.49
CA LEU A 228 1.27 -34.92 40.45
C LEU A 228 0.58 -36.20 39.96
N PRO A 229 0.51 -37.28 40.78
CA PRO A 229 -0.09 -38.54 40.37
C PRO A 229 -1.62 -38.46 40.29
N ARG A 230 -2.19 -38.89 39.16
CA ARG A 230 -3.66 -39.03 39.01
C ARG A 230 -4.16 -40.25 39.77
N GLN A 231 -4.74 -40.04 40.96
CA GLN A 231 -5.64 -41.04 41.55
C GLN A 231 -7.09 -40.77 41.11
N PRO A 232 -7.83 -41.78 40.63
CA PRO A 232 -9.26 -41.64 40.39
C PRO A 232 -10.01 -41.58 41.73
N ILE A 233 -10.84 -40.55 41.92
CA ILE A 233 -11.79 -40.49 43.03
C ILE A 233 -13.04 -41.25 42.60
N GLU A 234 -13.41 -42.31 43.31
CA GLU A 234 -14.65 -43.05 43.02
C GLU A 234 -15.89 -42.19 43.40
N PRO A 235 -17.01 -42.28 42.64
CA PRO A 235 -18.17 -41.38 42.82
C PRO A 235 -18.77 -41.40 44.23
N ASP A 236 -18.83 -42.58 44.85
CA ASP A 236 -19.46 -42.83 46.14
C ASP A 236 -18.82 -41.99 47.29
N ASP A 237 -17.52 -41.70 47.20
CA ASP A 237 -16.79 -40.94 48.23
C ASP A 237 -17.07 -39.42 48.13
N VAL A 238 -17.58 -38.96 46.98
CA VAL A 238 -18.12 -37.59 46.79
C VAL A 238 -19.55 -37.52 47.33
N GLU A 239 -20.42 -38.48 46.99
CA GLU A 239 -21.80 -38.50 47.49
C GLU A 239 -21.84 -38.55 49.02
N LYS A 240 -20.96 -39.34 49.64
CA LYS A 240 -20.83 -39.43 51.10
C LYS A 240 -20.42 -38.10 51.76
N LYS A 241 -19.41 -37.40 51.22
CA LYS A 241 -18.97 -36.09 51.73
C LYS A 241 -20.04 -35.01 51.57
N VAL A 242 -20.79 -35.04 50.46
CA VAL A 242 -21.94 -34.14 50.26
C VAL A 242 -23.04 -34.43 51.29
N LYS A 243 -23.30 -35.71 51.58
CA LYS A 243 -24.32 -36.13 52.54
C LYS A 243 -23.98 -35.73 53.98
N ASP A 244 -22.75 -36.01 54.43
CA ASP A 244 -22.27 -35.64 55.76
C ASP A 244 -22.32 -34.11 55.97
N PHE A 245 -22.08 -33.30 54.91
CA PHE A 245 -22.21 -31.84 54.94
C PHE A 245 -23.67 -31.34 55.08
N PHE A 246 -24.68 -32.12 54.68
CA PHE A 246 -26.09 -31.77 54.84
C PHE A 246 -26.71 -32.31 56.15
N ASP A 247 -26.24 -33.44 56.68
CA ASP A 247 -26.80 -34.05 57.89
C ASP A 247 -26.37 -33.34 59.20
N ASP A 248 -25.27 -32.57 59.20
CA ASP A 248 -24.77 -31.82 60.38
C ASP A 248 -25.53 -30.50 60.67
N ALA A 249 -26.70 -30.31 60.05
CA ALA A 249 -27.57 -29.16 60.29
C ALA A 249 -28.24 -29.22 61.69
N PRO A 250 -28.16 -28.16 62.52
CA PRO A 250 -28.54 -28.23 63.93
C PRO A 250 -30.05 -28.43 64.14
N LYS A 251 -30.41 -29.56 64.74
CA LYS A 251 -31.81 -29.95 65.07
C LYS A 251 -32.41 -29.02 66.12
N GLN A 252 -33.17 -28.02 65.67
CA GLN A 252 -33.84 -27.05 66.56
C GLN A 252 -34.94 -27.72 67.40
N THR A 253 -34.83 -27.59 68.71
CA THR A 253 -35.88 -27.90 69.68
C THR A 253 -36.54 -26.61 70.19
N GLY A 254 -37.80 -26.69 70.63
CA GLY A 254 -38.31 -25.77 71.64
C GLY A 254 -38.66 -24.33 71.23
N ASN A 255 -39.59 -24.15 70.29
CA ASN A 255 -40.70 -23.18 70.39
C ASN A 255 -40.40 -21.71 70.85
N SER A 256 -40.35 -20.78 69.90
CA SER A 256 -40.96 -19.44 70.10
C SER A 256 -41.32 -18.75 68.77
N ASN A 257 -42.32 -17.87 68.79
CA ASN A 257 -42.81 -17.15 67.60
C ASN A 257 -41.81 -16.09 67.11
N LYS A 258 -40.98 -16.45 66.13
CA LYS A 258 -40.35 -15.48 65.21
C LYS A 258 -40.53 -15.95 63.77
N ARG A 259 -41.37 -15.26 63.00
CA ARG A 259 -41.40 -15.41 61.54
C ARG A 259 -39.99 -15.10 61.02
N LYS A 260 -39.32 -16.05 60.37
CA LYS A 260 -38.10 -15.75 59.60
C LYS A 260 -38.43 -14.60 58.64
N PRO A 261 -37.57 -13.58 58.51
CA PRO A 261 -37.90 -12.41 57.72
C PRO A 261 -37.85 -12.79 56.23
N LEU A 262 -39.02 -13.15 55.67
CA LEU A 262 -39.17 -13.49 54.27
C LEU A 262 -38.87 -12.28 53.35
N LEU A 263 -39.06 -11.06 53.88
CA LEU A 263 -38.91 -9.80 53.18
C LEU A 263 -37.47 -9.56 52.65
N PRO A 264 -36.38 -9.63 53.43
CA PRO A 264 -35.02 -9.51 52.90
C PRO A 264 -34.61 -10.65 51.95
N LEU A 265 -35.20 -11.85 52.06
CA LEU A 265 -34.98 -12.93 51.08
C LEU A 265 -35.68 -12.63 49.74
N LEU A 266 -36.92 -12.13 49.79
CA LEU A 266 -37.62 -11.60 48.60
C LEU A 266 -36.91 -10.35 48.03
N PHE A 267 -36.30 -9.52 48.88
CA PHE A 267 -35.54 -8.35 48.47
C PHE A 267 -34.22 -8.73 47.81
N LEU A 268 -33.47 -9.71 48.34
CA LEU A 268 -32.31 -10.30 47.66
C LEU A 268 -32.71 -10.95 46.34
N GLY A 269 -33.83 -11.69 46.31
CA GLY A 269 -34.34 -12.33 45.09
C GLY A 269 -34.72 -11.31 44.02
N ALA A 270 -35.42 -10.23 44.40
CA ALA A 270 -35.79 -9.14 43.49
C ALA A 270 -34.57 -8.31 43.04
N LEU A 271 -33.61 -8.05 43.94
CA LEU A 271 -32.36 -7.37 43.62
C LEU A 271 -31.50 -8.22 42.67
N PHE A 272 -31.42 -9.53 42.89
CA PHE A 272 -30.79 -10.46 41.96
C PHE A 272 -31.51 -10.45 40.60
N PHE A 273 -32.84 -10.48 40.56
CA PHE A 273 -33.60 -10.42 39.31
C PHE A 273 -33.42 -9.08 38.56
N LEU A 274 -33.20 -7.97 39.28
CA LEU A 274 -32.87 -6.66 38.73
C LEU A 274 -31.43 -6.57 38.21
N LEU A 275 -30.47 -7.19 38.91
CA LEU A 275 -29.04 -7.16 38.56
C LEU A 275 -28.64 -8.25 37.55
N PHE A 276 -29.39 -9.35 37.46
CA PHE A 276 -29.05 -10.49 36.60
C PHE A 276 -28.88 -10.11 35.12
N PRO A 277 -29.74 -9.28 34.49
CA PRO A 277 -29.53 -8.84 33.11
C PRO A 277 -28.25 -7.99 32.92
N PHE A 278 -27.85 -7.21 33.91
CA PHE A 278 -26.56 -6.48 33.88
C PHE A 278 -25.37 -7.44 34.05
N LEU A 279 -25.53 -8.47 34.89
CA LEU A 279 -24.50 -9.49 35.09
C LEU A 279 -24.29 -10.34 33.83
N THR A 280 -25.36 -10.76 33.15
CA THR A 280 -25.25 -11.48 31.87
C THR A 280 -24.60 -10.60 30.80
N LEU A 281 -25.05 -9.35 30.65
CA LEU A 281 -24.46 -8.40 29.70
C LEU A 281 -22.96 -8.20 29.98
N ALA A 282 -22.56 -7.99 31.24
CA ALA A 282 -21.16 -7.84 31.62
C ALA A 282 -20.32 -9.10 31.34
N THR A 283 -20.87 -10.30 31.55
CA THR A 283 -20.18 -11.54 31.16
C THR A 283 -20.07 -11.69 29.65
N GLU A 284 -21.06 -11.24 28.87
CA GLU A 284 -21.04 -11.29 27.41
C GLU A 284 -20.06 -10.28 26.83
N THR A 285 -20.00 -9.04 27.34
CA THR A 285 -18.94 -8.06 27.02
C THR A 285 -17.56 -8.64 27.33
N GLY A 286 -17.39 -9.20 28.53
CA GLY A 286 -16.12 -9.78 28.97
C GLY A 286 -15.66 -10.93 28.07
N LEU A 287 -16.54 -11.87 27.77
CA LEU A 287 -16.23 -13.00 26.89
C LEU A 287 -15.97 -12.55 25.44
N ALA A 288 -16.77 -11.64 24.90
CA ALA A 288 -16.56 -11.10 23.55
C ALA A 288 -15.19 -10.42 23.41
N LEU A 289 -14.82 -9.55 24.36
CA LEU A 289 -13.52 -8.87 24.37
C LEU A 289 -12.34 -9.83 24.62
N ILE A 290 -12.50 -10.84 25.48
CA ILE A 290 -11.48 -11.87 25.71
C ILE A 290 -11.24 -12.67 24.42
N TYR A 291 -12.29 -13.14 23.76
CA TYR A 291 -12.17 -13.90 22.52
C TYR A 291 -11.63 -13.03 21.37
N PHE A 292 -12.03 -11.77 21.26
CA PHE A 292 -11.49 -10.84 20.26
C PHE A 292 -9.98 -10.63 20.44
N ARG A 293 -9.52 -10.39 21.67
CA ARG A 293 -8.08 -10.25 21.98
C ARG A 293 -7.30 -11.55 21.74
N GLN A 294 -7.89 -12.71 22.05
CA GLN A 294 -7.30 -14.01 21.73
C GLN A 294 -7.22 -14.26 20.22
N ALA A 295 -8.21 -13.81 19.44
CA ALA A 295 -8.21 -13.90 17.98
C ALA A 295 -7.08 -13.06 17.37
N VAL A 296 -7.00 -11.77 17.71
CA VAL A 296 -5.91 -10.88 17.25
C VAL A 296 -4.54 -11.46 17.57
N SER A 297 -4.32 -11.96 18.80
CA SER A 297 -3.04 -12.58 19.17
C SER A 297 -2.76 -13.90 18.44
N ALA A 298 -3.80 -14.66 18.06
CA ALA A 298 -3.65 -15.87 17.25
C ALA A 298 -3.35 -15.51 15.77
N THR A 299 -3.96 -14.47 15.20
CA THR A 299 -3.62 -13.97 13.85
C THR A 299 -2.17 -13.50 13.79
N GLN A 300 -1.70 -12.70 14.75
CA GLN A 300 -0.31 -12.25 14.81
C GLN A 300 0.70 -13.40 14.78
N LYS A 301 0.37 -14.53 15.43
CA LYS A 301 1.18 -15.75 15.51
C LYS A 301 1.00 -16.72 14.32
N GLY A 302 0.28 -16.32 13.26
CA GLY A 302 -0.03 -17.20 12.12
C GLY A 302 -0.99 -18.36 12.43
N ALA A 303 -1.58 -18.40 13.64
CA ALA A 303 -2.48 -19.47 14.09
C ALA A 303 -3.92 -19.26 13.57
N PHE A 304 -4.06 -19.03 12.26
CA PHE A 304 -5.30 -18.54 11.63
C PHE A 304 -6.53 -19.41 11.93
N THR A 305 -6.41 -20.74 11.85
CA THR A 305 -7.50 -21.68 12.16
C THR A 305 -7.90 -21.67 13.65
N GLN A 306 -7.07 -21.13 14.55
CA GLN A 306 -7.45 -20.84 15.94
C GLN A 306 -8.08 -19.44 16.06
N SER A 307 -7.50 -18.45 15.37
CA SER A 307 -8.05 -17.09 15.33
C SER A 307 -9.48 -17.03 14.79
N GLU A 308 -9.78 -17.69 13.67
CA GLU A 308 -11.12 -17.68 13.05
C GLU A 308 -12.19 -18.26 13.99
N ARG A 309 -11.83 -19.26 14.82
CA ARG A 309 -12.70 -19.81 15.87
C ARG A 309 -12.89 -18.82 17.02
N TYR A 310 -11.87 -18.06 17.39
CA TYR A 310 -11.97 -17.02 18.41
C TYR A 310 -12.76 -15.81 17.93
N PHE A 311 -12.59 -15.35 16.69
CA PHE A 311 -13.44 -14.30 16.11
C PHE A 311 -14.91 -14.73 16.04
N LYS A 312 -15.22 -15.95 15.56
CA LYS A 312 -16.59 -16.52 15.61
C LYS A 312 -17.14 -16.58 17.05
N SER A 313 -16.29 -16.85 18.04
CA SER A 313 -16.69 -16.85 19.45
C SER A 313 -17.00 -15.42 19.95
N ALA A 314 -16.15 -14.45 19.62
CA ALA A 314 -16.35 -13.04 19.95
C ALA A 314 -17.62 -12.49 19.32
N GLN A 315 -17.82 -12.73 18.03
CA GLN A 315 -19.02 -12.42 17.26
C GLN A 315 -20.28 -13.03 17.87
N THR A 316 -20.20 -14.29 18.35
CA THR A 316 -21.32 -14.95 19.04
C THR A 316 -21.68 -14.24 20.34
N TYR A 317 -20.71 -13.96 21.22
CA TYR A 317 -20.99 -13.27 22.49
C TYR A 317 -21.42 -11.81 22.30
N ALA A 318 -20.89 -11.11 21.30
CA ALA A 318 -21.34 -9.77 20.93
C ALA A 318 -22.81 -9.78 20.46
N ASN A 319 -23.19 -10.75 19.61
CA ASN A 319 -24.56 -10.96 19.16
C ASN A 319 -25.54 -11.39 20.28
N LEU A 320 -25.06 -12.04 21.34
CA LEU A 320 -25.84 -12.24 22.57
C LEU A 320 -26.01 -10.92 23.32
N GLY A 321 -24.92 -10.15 23.44
CA GLY A 321 -24.89 -8.81 24.02
C GLY A 321 -25.94 -7.87 23.41
N VAL A 322 -26.01 -7.73 22.09
CA VAL A 322 -27.04 -6.93 21.38
C VAL A 322 -28.47 -7.35 21.81
N LYS A 323 -28.73 -8.66 21.90
CA LYS A 323 -30.05 -9.20 22.25
C LYS A 323 -30.38 -8.97 23.73
N ASN A 324 -29.39 -8.98 24.60
CA ASN A 324 -29.56 -8.71 26.03
C ASN A 324 -29.61 -7.22 26.35
N SER A 325 -28.92 -6.34 25.62
CA SER A 325 -29.11 -4.88 25.72
C SER A 325 -30.53 -4.49 25.31
N ALA A 326 -31.08 -5.10 24.24
CA ALA A 326 -32.47 -4.94 23.82
C ALA A 326 -33.50 -5.34 24.92
N LEU A 327 -33.19 -6.36 25.73
CA LEU A 327 -33.99 -6.76 26.90
C LEU A 327 -33.80 -5.79 28.09
N LEU A 328 -32.58 -5.32 28.32
CA LEU A 328 -32.24 -4.34 29.36
C LEU A 328 -32.96 -3.01 29.17
N ILE A 329 -33.28 -2.57 27.94
CA ILE A 329 -34.00 -1.31 27.66
C ILE A 329 -35.23 -1.13 28.55
N ALA A 330 -35.99 -2.21 28.78
CA ALA A 330 -37.22 -2.17 29.58
C ALA A 330 -36.98 -1.84 31.06
N GLY A 331 -35.81 -2.21 31.62
CA GLY A 331 -35.42 -1.90 33.00
C GLY A 331 -34.56 -0.65 33.12
N VAL A 332 -33.62 -0.44 32.18
CA VAL A 332 -32.63 0.65 32.21
C VAL A 332 -33.28 2.02 31.98
N ARG A 333 -34.36 2.11 31.20
CA ARG A 333 -35.14 3.36 31.00
C ARG A 333 -35.74 3.96 32.29
N LEU A 334 -35.71 3.23 33.42
CA LEU A 334 -36.09 3.76 34.73
C LEU A 334 -34.96 4.52 35.43
N PHE A 335 -33.69 4.35 35.02
CA PHE A 335 -32.51 4.78 35.76
C PHE A 335 -31.40 5.44 34.92
N ALA A 336 -31.40 5.30 33.59
CA ALA A 336 -30.41 5.93 32.70
C ALA A 336 -31.06 6.55 31.44
N PRO A 337 -30.40 7.52 30.78
CA PRO A 337 -30.87 8.10 29.52
C PRO A 337 -31.03 7.06 28.41
N GLY A 338 -31.98 7.29 27.50
CA GLY A 338 -32.18 6.44 26.33
C GLY A 338 -30.96 6.40 25.38
N SER A 339 -30.13 7.45 25.38
CA SER A 339 -28.89 7.53 24.60
C SER A 339 -27.83 6.52 25.06
N ALA A 340 -27.62 6.38 26.38
CA ALA A 340 -26.66 5.42 26.94
C ALA A 340 -27.02 3.96 26.60
N VAL A 341 -28.33 3.68 26.50
CA VAL A 341 -28.86 2.38 26.07
C VAL A 341 -28.54 2.13 24.59
N SER A 342 -28.83 3.08 23.70
CA SER A 342 -28.47 2.94 22.28
C SER A 342 -26.96 2.88 22.06
N GLY A 343 -26.16 3.64 22.82
CA GLY A 343 -24.69 3.55 22.76
C GLY A 343 -24.19 2.16 23.14
N THR A 344 -24.82 1.50 24.12
CA THR A 344 -24.54 0.11 24.47
C THR A 344 -24.84 -0.85 23.31
N GLU A 345 -26.00 -0.71 22.66
CA GLU A 345 -26.37 -1.52 21.48
C GLU A 345 -25.35 -1.33 20.35
N ARG A 346 -24.99 -0.08 20.02
CA ARG A 346 -24.00 0.24 18.98
C ARG A 346 -22.62 -0.35 19.26
N LEU A 347 -22.14 -0.27 20.51
CA LEU A 347 -20.85 -0.85 20.91
C LEU A 347 -20.83 -2.38 20.72
N PHE A 348 -21.95 -3.06 20.97
CA PHE A 348 -22.06 -4.51 20.70
C PHE A 348 -22.19 -4.82 19.20
N SER A 349 -22.94 -4.03 18.43
CA SER A 349 -22.97 -4.15 16.96
C SER A 349 -21.56 -3.98 16.37
N ALA A 350 -20.86 -2.92 16.75
CA ALA A 350 -19.50 -2.65 16.30
C ALA A 350 -18.52 -3.77 16.67
N LEU A 351 -18.64 -4.37 17.87
CA LEU A 351 -17.82 -5.51 18.26
C LEU A 351 -18.18 -6.81 17.49
N ALA A 352 -19.44 -7.00 17.11
CA ALA A 352 -19.86 -8.12 16.27
C ALA A 352 -19.31 -7.97 14.84
N GLU A 353 -19.55 -6.82 14.20
CA GLU A 353 -19.07 -6.50 12.85
C GLU A 353 -17.53 -6.51 12.78
N ALA A 354 -16.83 -5.96 13.78
CA ALA A 354 -15.37 -6.05 13.85
C ALA A 354 -14.86 -7.49 14.06
N SER A 355 -15.65 -8.35 14.71
CA SER A 355 -15.31 -9.77 14.85
C SER A 355 -15.49 -10.53 13.53
N ASP A 356 -16.54 -10.24 12.76
CA ASP A 356 -16.70 -10.79 11.40
C ASP A 356 -15.59 -10.28 10.46
N GLY A 357 -15.28 -8.99 10.50
CA GLY A 357 -14.16 -8.40 9.75
C GLY A 357 -12.82 -9.08 10.07
N GLY A 358 -12.54 -9.34 11.35
CA GLY A 358 -11.39 -10.12 11.79
C GLY A 358 -11.40 -11.58 11.30
N ALA A 359 -12.57 -12.23 11.25
CA ALA A 359 -12.71 -13.58 10.71
C ALA A 359 -12.45 -13.63 9.19
N TYR A 360 -12.95 -12.65 8.43
CA TYR A 360 -12.69 -12.54 6.99
C TYR A 360 -11.22 -12.20 6.70
N LEU A 361 -10.61 -11.26 7.42
CA LEU A 361 -9.17 -10.97 7.32
C LEU A 361 -8.33 -12.21 7.62
N THR A 362 -8.73 -13.01 8.61
CA THR A 362 -8.05 -14.26 8.96
C THR A 362 -8.10 -15.29 7.83
N LYS A 363 -9.19 -15.34 7.04
CA LYS A 363 -9.26 -16.18 5.82
C LYS A 363 -8.39 -15.64 4.70
N ALA A 364 -8.38 -14.33 4.47
CA ALA A 364 -7.46 -13.72 3.49
C ALA A 364 -5.99 -14.00 3.82
N ALA A 365 -5.64 -14.05 5.12
CA ALA A 365 -4.30 -14.46 5.57
C ALA A 365 -4.03 -15.96 5.36
N GLN A 366 -5.04 -16.83 5.41
CA GLN A 366 -4.93 -18.25 5.00
C GLN A 366 -4.75 -18.38 3.48
N ASP A 367 -5.52 -17.62 2.67
CA ASP A 367 -5.34 -17.56 1.22
C ASP A 367 -3.90 -17.10 0.87
N GLY A 368 -3.40 -16.06 1.53
CA GLY A 368 -2.01 -15.58 1.40
C GLY A 368 -0.95 -16.62 1.84
N GLN A 369 -1.20 -17.36 2.92
CA GLN A 369 -0.36 -18.49 3.35
C GLN A 369 -0.29 -19.59 2.29
N THR A 370 -1.41 -19.91 1.65
CA THR A 370 -1.47 -20.87 0.53
C THR A 370 -0.73 -20.35 -0.70
N LEU A 371 -0.91 -19.07 -1.08
CA LEU A 371 -0.17 -18.45 -2.19
C LEU A 371 1.35 -18.50 -1.98
N PHE A 372 1.81 -18.19 -0.76
CA PHE A 372 3.24 -18.28 -0.42
C PHE A 372 3.77 -19.72 -0.42
N ALA A 373 2.98 -20.69 0.06
CA ALA A 373 3.34 -22.11 -0.02
C ALA A 373 3.48 -22.60 -1.47
N GLY A 374 2.67 -22.05 -2.38
CA GLY A 374 2.81 -22.27 -3.82
C GLY A 374 4.09 -21.64 -4.39
N PHE A 375 4.31 -20.36 -4.11
CA PHE A 375 5.46 -19.60 -4.62
C PHE A 375 6.80 -20.18 -4.15
N SER A 376 6.87 -20.61 -2.89
CA SER A 376 8.00 -21.34 -2.31
C SER A 376 8.15 -22.78 -2.80
N GLY A 377 7.29 -23.25 -3.72
CA GLY A 377 7.33 -24.59 -4.29
C GLY A 377 6.95 -25.73 -3.33
N LYS A 378 6.54 -25.41 -2.10
CA LYS A 378 6.13 -26.35 -1.05
C LYS A 378 4.77 -27.01 -1.35
N ASP A 379 3.85 -26.28 -2.00
CA ASP A 379 2.61 -26.82 -2.55
C ASP A 379 2.45 -26.50 -4.05
N LYS A 380 2.78 -27.45 -4.91
CA LYS A 380 2.66 -27.28 -6.37
C LYS A 380 1.23 -27.47 -6.89
N GLY A 381 0.24 -27.67 -6.01
CA GLY A 381 -1.18 -27.82 -6.34
C GLY A 381 -2.02 -26.54 -6.19
N VAL A 382 -1.40 -25.40 -5.83
CA VAL A 382 -2.10 -24.14 -5.55
C VAL A 382 -2.86 -23.61 -6.79
N ALA A 383 -4.18 -23.51 -6.66
CA ALA A 383 -5.06 -22.93 -7.67
C ALA A 383 -5.03 -21.38 -7.63
N TYR A 384 -3.88 -20.78 -7.98
CA TYR A 384 -3.57 -19.35 -7.79
C TYR A 384 -4.73 -18.39 -8.11
N ALA A 385 -5.34 -18.48 -9.29
CA ALA A 385 -6.43 -17.59 -9.69
C ALA A 385 -7.64 -17.67 -8.73
N GLN A 386 -8.00 -18.87 -8.26
CA GLN A 386 -9.07 -19.06 -7.30
C GLN A 386 -8.67 -18.59 -5.88
N THR A 387 -7.44 -18.83 -5.46
CA THR A 387 -6.94 -18.38 -4.14
C THR A 387 -6.79 -16.86 -4.08
N ILE A 388 -6.34 -16.20 -5.14
CA ILE A 388 -6.31 -14.72 -5.24
C ILE A 388 -7.74 -14.16 -5.26
N SER A 389 -8.66 -14.81 -5.99
CA SER A 389 -10.09 -14.42 -5.99
C SER A 389 -10.72 -14.53 -4.59
N SER A 390 -10.45 -15.64 -3.87
CA SER A 390 -10.82 -15.84 -2.47
C SER A 390 -10.24 -14.75 -1.57
N MET A 391 -8.94 -14.46 -1.69
CA MET A 391 -8.25 -13.43 -0.91
C MET A 391 -8.88 -12.05 -1.11
N LYS A 392 -9.09 -11.62 -2.37
CA LYS A 392 -9.75 -10.34 -2.69
C LYS A 392 -11.19 -10.28 -2.16
N GLY A 393 -11.94 -11.39 -2.26
CA GLY A 393 -13.29 -11.51 -1.71
C GLY A 393 -13.31 -11.38 -0.18
N ASN A 394 -12.45 -12.12 0.51
CA ASN A 394 -12.29 -12.08 1.96
C ASN A 394 -11.85 -10.68 2.44
N LEU A 395 -10.91 -10.02 1.78
CA LEU A 395 -10.50 -8.64 2.12
C LEU A 395 -11.61 -7.61 1.88
N THR A 396 -12.40 -7.78 0.81
CA THR A 396 -13.57 -6.92 0.54
C THR A 396 -14.66 -7.09 1.61
N LEU A 397 -14.90 -8.31 2.07
CA LEU A 397 -15.83 -8.58 3.18
C LEU A 397 -15.29 -8.06 4.52
N ALA A 398 -13.97 -8.12 4.73
CA ALA A 398 -13.33 -7.57 5.92
C ALA A 398 -13.46 -6.04 6.02
N ASP A 399 -13.15 -5.29 4.94
CA ASP A 399 -13.37 -3.84 4.90
C ASP A 399 -14.86 -3.49 5.07
N SER A 400 -15.77 -4.21 4.40
CA SER A 400 -17.22 -3.98 4.51
C SER A 400 -17.75 -4.15 5.95
N ALA A 401 -17.31 -5.18 6.67
CA ALA A 401 -17.70 -5.38 8.07
C ALA A 401 -17.06 -4.32 8.99
N LEU A 402 -15.78 -4.01 8.80
CA LEU A 402 -15.09 -2.98 9.59
C LEU A 402 -15.63 -1.56 9.30
N ALA A 403 -16.14 -1.30 8.09
CA ALA A 403 -16.82 -0.05 7.74
C ALA A 403 -18.15 0.09 8.50
N GLN A 404 -18.91 -1.00 8.65
CA GLN A 404 -20.12 -1.02 9.47
C GLN A 404 -19.79 -0.88 10.96
N ALA A 405 -18.74 -1.55 11.44
CA ALA A 405 -18.24 -1.38 12.80
C ALA A 405 -17.84 0.09 13.08
N GLN A 406 -17.10 0.72 12.18
CA GLN A 406 -16.74 2.13 12.28
C GLN A 406 -18.00 3.02 12.27
N ALA A 407 -18.94 2.81 11.34
CA ALA A 407 -20.16 3.61 11.24
C ALA A 407 -21.07 3.52 12.48
N GLU A 408 -21.04 2.40 13.22
CA GLU A 408 -21.74 2.26 14.50
C GLU A 408 -21.05 3.01 15.65
N LEU A 409 -19.71 3.14 15.62
CA LEU A 409 -18.97 3.97 16.58
C LEU A 409 -19.14 5.47 16.24
N ASP A 410 -18.94 5.85 14.98
CA ASP A 410 -19.02 7.24 14.51
C ASP A 410 -20.47 7.80 14.52
N SER A 411 -21.47 6.94 14.78
CA SER A 411 -22.88 7.32 14.88
C SER A 411 -23.20 8.13 16.16
N PRO A 412 -23.89 9.28 16.04
CA PRO A 412 -24.23 10.11 17.21
C PRO A 412 -24.91 9.36 18.35
N GLY A 413 -24.33 9.49 19.56
CA GLY A 413 -24.81 8.86 20.79
C GLY A 413 -24.20 7.49 21.13
N SER A 414 -23.24 7.00 20.33
CA SER A 414 -22.33 5.90 20.69
C SER A 414 -21.61 6.16 22.03
N GLU A 415 -21.00 7.34 22.15
CA GLU A 415 -20.25 7.80 23.33
C GLU A 415 -21.07 7.88 24.62
N ALA A 416 -22.41 7.98 24.52
CA ALA A 416 -23.30 8.20 25.67
C ALA A 416 -23.32 7.04 26.68
N PHE A 417 -22.69 5.90 26.36
CA PHE A 417 -22.40 4.86 27.35
C PHE A 417 -21.29 5.28 28.33
N PHE A 418 -20.24 5.98 27.87
CA PHE A 418 -19.09 6.40 28.67
C PHE A 418 -19.38 7.63 29.56
N ASP A 419 -20.48 8.35 29.31
CA ASP A 419 -21.06 9.35 30.24
C ASP A 419 -21.45 8.74 31.59
N LEU A 420 -21.63 7.42 31.67
CA LEU A 420 -21.92 6.74 32.94
C LEU A 420 -20.67 6.70 33.84
N PRO A 421 -20.75 7.06 35.14
CA PRO A 421 -19.58 7.09 36.04
C PRO A 421 -18.82 5.75 36.22
N ILE A 422 -19.44 4.64 35.82
CA ILE A 422 -18.84 3.29 35.81
C ILE A 422 -18.10 2.95 34.50
N ALA A 423 -18.31 3.73 33.45
CA ALA A 423 -17.82 3.49 32.09
C ALA A 423 -16.83 4.55 31.60
N HIS A 424 -16.83 5.75 32.19
CA HIS A 424 -15.95 6.87 31.82
C HIS A 424 -14.46 6.50 31.65
N PHE A 425 -13.95 5.57 32.46
CA PHE A 425 -12.58 5.04 32.37
C PHE A 425 -12.24 4.32 31.06
N PHE A 426 -13.22 4.05 30.19
CA PHE A 426 -13.03 3.41 28.88
C PHE A 426 -13.18 4.39 27.69
N ALA A 427 -13.37 5.69 27.93
CA ALA A 427 -13.50 6.68 26.85
C ALA A 427 -12.22 6.81 25.98
N GLU A 428 -11.04 6.75 26.61
CA GLU A 428 -9.74 6.75 25.89
C GLU A 428 -9.55 5.45 25.07
N ASP A 429 -10.00 4.31 25.61
CA ASP A 429 -10.00 3.02 24.91
C ASP A 429 -10.89 3.07 23.64
N TYR A 430 -12.03 3.76 23.71
CA TYR A 430 -13.00 3.89 22.62
C TYR A 430 -12.43 4.69 21.44
N HIS A 431 -11.89 5.89 21.65
CA HIS A 431 -11.29 6.69 20.56
C HIS A 431 -10.05 5.99 19.96
N ARG A 432 -9.26 5.28 20.78
CA ARG A 432 -8.16 4.47 20.28
C ARG A 432 -8.64 3.34 19.36
N VAL A 433 -9.77 2.70 19.68
CA VAL A 433 -10.40 1.69 18.81
C VAL A 433 -10.95 2.29 17.52
N GLN A 434 -11.58 3.48 17.55
CA GLN A 434 -12.01 4.17 16.32
C GLN A 434 -10.83 4.40 15.36
N ASN A 435 -9.74 5.00 15.87
CA ASN A 435 -8.54 5.25 15.05
C ASN A 435 -7.93 3.93 14.52
N GLN A 436 -7.82 2.90 15.38
CA GLN A 436 -7.31 1.59 14.96
C GLN A 436 -8.18 0.92 13.88
N LEU A 437 -9.49 1.14 13.87
CA LEU A 437 -10.37 0.66 12.80
C LEU A 437 -10.13 1.40 11.48
N VAL A 438 -9.92 2.71 11.50
CA VAL A 438 -9.57 3.48 10.28
C VAL A 438 -8.27 2.96 9.68
N VAL A 439 -7.23 2.79 10.49
CA VAL A 439 -5.92 2.26 10.05
C VAL A 439 -6.03 0.82 9.52
N ALA A 440 -6.73 -0.06 10.24
CA ALA A 440 -6.95 -1.44 9.80
C ALA A 440 -7.70 -1.50 8.46
N ARG A 441 -8.71 -0.64 8.24
CA ARG A 441 -9.43 -0.54 6.96
C ARG A 441 -8.55 -0.04 5.83
N GLN A 442 -7.70 0.95 6.06
CA GLN A 442 -6.73 1.42 5.07
C GLN A 442 -5.76 0.28 4.67
N GLN A 443 -5.23 -0.46 5.64
CA GLN A 443 -4.35 -1.62 5.39
C GLN A 443 -5.06 -2.76 4.65
N ILE A 444 -6.34 -3.02 4.93
CA ILE A 444 -7.15 -4.04 4.24
C ILE A 444 -7.50 -3.60 2.82
N GLY A 445 -7.81 -2.32 2.61
CA GLY A 445 -7.99 -1.72 1.28
C GLY A 445 -6.72 -1.86 0.45
N ALA A 446 -5.58 -1.45 1.01
CA ALA A 446 -4.27 -1.63 0.39
C ALA A 446 -4.00 -3.10 0.04
N GLY A 447 -4.22 -4.04 0.96
CA GLY A 447 -4.05 -5.47 0.73
C GLY A 447 -4.99 -6.05 -0.35
N ARG A 448 -6.23 -5.58 -0.42
CA ARG A 448 -7.22 -5.96 -1.46
C ARG A 448 -6.76 -5.53 -2.85
N ASP A 449 -6.20 -4.33 -2.92
CA ASP A 449 -5.79 -3.71 -4.18
C ASP A 449 -4.42 -4.27 -4.61
N SER A 450 -3.51 -4.52 -3.67
CA SER A 450 -2.27 -5.31 -3.89
C SER A 450 -2.58 -6.72 -4.41
N ALA A 451 -3.59 -7.39 -3.84
CA ALA A 451 -4.05 -8.68 -4.33
C ALA A 451 -4.65 -8.62 -5.76
N SER A 452 -4.91 -7.42 -6.31
CA SER A 452 -5.34 -7.26 -7.69
C SER A 452 -4.21 -7.35 -8.72
N ILE A 453 -2.97 -7.00 -8.37
CA ILE A 453 -1.79 -7.11 -9.26
C ILE A 453 -1.10 -8.47 -9.19
N LEU A 454 -1.35 -9.26 -8.14
CA LEU A 454 -0.77 -10.61 -7.98
C LEU A 454 -0.92 -11.54 -9.21
N PRO A 455 -2.03 -11.58 -9.96
CA PRO A 455 -2.13 -12.45 -11.14
C PRO A 455 -1.13 -12.10 -12.26
N GLU A 456 -0.83 -10.80 -12.39
CA GLU A 456 0.17 -10.32 -13.35
C GLU A 456 1.57 -10.53 -12.76
N ALA A 457 1.85 -10.02 -11.56
CA ALA A 457 3.15 -10.13 -10.90
C ALA A 457 3.64 -11.57 -10.66
N LEU A 458 2.75 -12.57 -10.62
CA LEU A 458 3.08 -14.00 -10.50
C LEU A 458 3.18 -14.73 -11.85
N GLY A 459 2.98 -14.04 -12.98
CA GLY A 459 3.01 -14.61 -14.32
C GLY A 459 1.93 -15.67 -14.55
N LEU A 460 0.67 -15.38 -14.18
CA LEU A 460 -0.46 -16.32 -14.37
C LEU A 460 -1.12 -16.22 -15.76
N TYR A 461 -0.81 -15.19 -16.53
CA TYR A 461 -1.33 -14.97 -17.89
C TYR A 461 -0.26 -15.24 -18.96
N GLU A 462 0.95 -14.77 -18.70
CA GLU A 462 2.16 -14.98 -19.49
C GLU A 462 3.39 -14.97 -18.57
N GLU A 463 4.58 -15.30 -19.10
CA GLU A 463 5.82 -15.20 -18.32
C GLU A 463 6.18 -13.72 -18.09
N GLN A 464 6.77 -13.43 -16.92
CA GLN A 464 7.10 -12.07 -16.49
C GLN A 464 8.54 -12.03 -15.99
N THR A 465 9.34 -11.09 -16.47
CA THR A 465 10.71 -10.86 -16.00
C THR A 465 10.85 -9.46 -15.41
N PHE A 466 11.23 -9.39 -14.14
CA PHE A 466 11.46 -8.14 -13.41
C PHE A 466 12.96 -7.84 -13.28
N LEU A 467 13.33 -6.57 -13.50
CA LEU A 467 14.64 -6.02 -13.18
C LEU A 467 14.66 -5.63 -11.69
N LEU A 468 15.44 -6.32 -10.88
CA LEU A 468 15.66 -5.96 -9.48
C LEU A 468 16.89 -5.06 -9.37
N LEU A 469 16.77 -3.88 -8.77
CA LEU A 469 17.87 -2.93 -8.56
C LEU A 469 18.28 -2.93 -7.10
N PHE A 470 19.54 -3.27 -6.81
CA PHE A 470 20.09 -3.31 -5.46
C PHE A 470 20.81 -2.00 -5.15
N GLN A 471 20.18 -1.15 -4.33
CA GLN A 471 20.60 0.23 -4.10
C GLN A 471 21.28 0.41 -2.73
N ASN A 472 22.51 0.89 -2.73
CA ASN A 472 23.26 1.20 -1.51
C ASN A 472 22.94 2.63 -1.05
N ASN A 473 22.02 2.77 -0.11
CA ASN A 473 21.55 4.06 0.41
C ASN A 473 22.59 4.81 1.29
N MET A 474 23.75 4.21 1.61
CA MET A 474 24.88 4.95 2.17
C MET A 474 25.57 5.87 1.14
N GLU A 475 25.40 5.59 -0.15
CA GLU A 475 25.77 6.49 -1.23
C GLU A 475 24.47 6.94 -1.94
N LEU A 476 23.77 7.86 -1.29
CA LEU A 476 22.39 8.21 -1.61
C LEU A 476 22.23 8.73 -3.06
N ARG A 477 21.22 8.21 -3.75
CA ARG A 477 20.73 8.65 -5.05
C ARG A 477 19.23 9.01 -4.93
N PRO A 478 18.66 9.82 -5.83
CA PRO A 478 17.29 10.32 -5.73
C PRO A 478 16.23 9.27 -5.36
N THR A 479 16.25 8.08 -6.00
CA THR A 479 15.28 7.01 -5.74
C THR A 479 15.73 5.93 -4.76
N GLY A 480 16.83 6.12 -4.01
CA GLY A 480 17.21 5.25 -2.89
C GLY A 480 18.72 5.16 -2.65
N GLY A 481 19.53 4.88 -3.67
CA GLY A 481 20.97 4.69 -3.48
C GLY A 481 21.71 4.29 -4.76
N PHE A 482 23.04 4.28 -4.71
CA PHE A 482 23.87 3.81 -5.83
C PHE A 482 23.55 2.35 -6.18
N ILE A 483 23.27 2.06 -7.45
CA ILE A 483 22.93 0.71 -7.91
C ILE A 483 24.22 -0.08 -8.07
N GLY A 484 24.57 -0.90 -7.06
CA GLY A 484 25.80 -1.71 -7.06
C GLY A 484 25.67 -3.04 -7.81
N SER A 485 24.45 -3.58 -7.88
CA SER A 485 24.12 -4.78 -8.64
C SER A 485 22.67 -4.78 -9.10
N PHE A 486 22.34 -5.69 -10.00
CA PHE A 486 20.99 -5.92 -10.46
C PHE A 486 20.68 -7.42 -10.55
N GLY A 487 19.39 -7.76 -10.54
CA GLY A 487 18.91 -9.11 -10.76
C GLY A 487 17.83 -9.20 -11.83
N LEU A 488 17.68 -10.37 -12.42
CA LEU A 488 16.61 -10.70 -13.35
C LEU A 488 15.79 -11.84 -12.74
N LEU A 489 14.54 -11.53 -12.40
CA LEU A 489 13.60 -12.41 -11.71
C LEU A 489 12.48 -12.83 -12.67
N THR A 490 12.50 -14.07 -13.15
CA THR A 490 11.50 -14.59 -14.09
C THR A 490 10.48 -15.48 -13.39
N LEU A 491 9.20 -15.11 -13.49
CA LEU A 491 8.06 -15.75 -12.85
C LEU A 491 7.05 -16.23 -13.91
N SER A 492 6.54 -17.45 -13.77
CA SER A 492 5.37 -17.92 -14.52
C SER A 492 4.66 -19.07 -13.78
N ASP A 493 3.35 -19.21 -13.98
CA ASP A 493 2.48 -20.17 -13.28
C ASP A 493 2.54 -20.01 -11.74
N GLY A 494 2.85 -18.80 -11.25
CA GLY A 494 3.10 -18.51 -9.84
C GLY A 494 4.39 -19.07 -9.27
N GLN A 495 5.28 -19.62 -10.11
CA GLN A 495 6.54 -20.23 -9.69
C GLN A 495 7.73 -19.42 -10.20
N LEU A 496 8.77 -19.34 -9.36
CA LEU A 496 10.08 -18.86 -9.77
C LEU A 496 10.69 -19.79 -10.82
N LYS A 497 10.87 -19.30 -12.04
CA LYS A 497 11.56 -20.03 -13.13
C LYS A 497 13.06 -19.81 -13.08
N ASN A 498 13.48 -18.57 -12.85
CA ASN A 498 14.87 -18.13 -12.92
C ASN A 498 15.10 -16.93 -11.99
N PHE A 499 16.20 -16.94 -11.24
CA PHE A 499 16.73 -15.73 -10.61
C PHE A 499 18.24 -15.67 -10.82
N GLN A 500 18.70 -14.62 -11.50
CA GLN A 500 20.11 -14.31 -11.70
C GLN A 500 20.40 -12.94 -11.09
N VAL A 501 21.62 -12.75 -10.58
CA VAL A 501 22.07 -11.49 -9.97
C VAL A 501 23.50 -11.27 -10.39
N GLU A 502 23.78 -10.14 -11.04
CA GLU A 502 25.09 -9.77 -11.55
C GLU A 502 25.52 -8.37 -11.09
N ASP A 503 26.84 -8.17 -11.11
CA ASP A 503 27.48 -6.90 -10.81
C ASP A 503 27.15 -5.85 -11.89
N ILE A 504 26.84 -4.61 -11.48
CA ILE A 504 26.32 -3.58 -12.39
C ILE A 504 27.26 -3.26 -13.55
N TYR A 505 28.59 -3.32 -13.31
CA TYR A 505 29.60 -3.04 -14.33
C TYR A 505 29.65 -4.11 -15.44
N THR A 506 29.00 -5.26 -15.23
CA THR A 506 28.77 -6.29 -16.25
C THR A 506 27.83 -5.80 -17.34
N ALA A 507 26.81 -5.00 -16.99
CA ALA A 507 25.86 -4.42 -17.92
C ALA A 507 26.40 -3.09 -18.48
N ASP A 508 26.84 -2.18 -17.60
CA ASP A 508 27.43 -0.89 -18.01
C ASP A 508 28.57 -1.09 -19.05
N GLY A 509 29.42 -2.10 -18.84
CA GLY A 509 30.55 -2.43 -19.73
C GLY A 509 30.16 -3.05 -21.09
N ALA A 510 28.88 -3.35 -21.31
CA ALA A 510 28.33 -3.87 -22.55
C ALA A 510 27.57 -2.80 -23.37
N LEU A 511 27.38 -1.58 -22.83
CA LEU A 511 26.65 -0.48 -23.48
C LEU A 511 27.20 -0.16 -24.89
N ALA A 512 26.37 -0.37 -25.91
CA ALA A 512 26.74 -0.14 -27.30
C ALA A 512 26.55 1.33 -27.72
N GLY A 513 27.58 2.15 -27.52
CA GLY A 513 27.64 3.53 -28.00
C GLY A 513 27.82 4.55 -26.87
N HIS A 514 27.23 5.73 -27.03
CA HIS A 514 27.33 6.82 -26.05
C HIS A 514 25.94 7.37 -25.74
N VAL A 515 25.68 7.55 -24.44
CA VAL A 515 24.49 8.20 -23.89
C VAL A 515 25.01 9.36 -23.04
N GLU A 516 24.61 10.59 -23.37
CA GLU A 516 25.03 11.81 -22.67
C GLU A 516 24.42 11.81 -21.25
N PRO A 517 25.25 11.85 -20.18
CA PRO A 517 24.74 11.89 -18.81
C PRO A 517 24.16 13.26 -18.43
N PRO A 518 23.25 13.30 -17.43
CA PRO A 518 22.83 14.54 -16.80
C PRO A 518 24.04 15.38 -16.37
N GLU A 519 24.05 16.67 -16.69
CA GLU A 519 25.20 17.56 -16.46
C GLU A 519 25.75 17.52 -15.00
N PRO A 520 24.94 17.37 -13.92
CA PRO A 520 25.46 17.13 -12.58
C PRO A 520 26.28 15.85 -12.41
N ILE A 521 25.85 14.73 -13.02
CA ILE A 521 26.62 13.46 -13.05
C ILE A 521 27.91 13.66 -13.83
N LYS A 522 27.81 14.26 -15.02
CA LYS A 522 28.94 14.52 -15.93
C LYS A 522 30.04 15.35 -15.27
N ALA A 523 29.67 16.43 -14.58
CA ALA A 523 30.62 17.38 -14.02
C ALA A 523 31.14 17.00 -12.63
N TYR A 524 30.36 16.30 -11.79
CA TYR A 524 30.76 15.98 -10.41
C TYR A 524 31.23 14.53 -10.20
N LEU A 525 30.83 13.59 -11.06
CA LEU A 525 31.40 12.23 -11.09
C LEU A 525 32.49 12.07 -12.18
N GLU A 526 32.82 13.15 -12.91
CA GLU A 526 33.74 13.15 -14.07
C GLU A 526 33.37 12.08 -15.12
N GLN A 527 32.08 11.77 -15.21
CA GLN A 527 31.53 10.62 -15.93
C GLN A 527 31.17 11.00 -17.38
N GLU A 528 31.96 10.52 -18.35
CA GLU A 528 31.75 10.83 -19.78
C GLU A 528 30.48 10.19 -20.37
N HIS A 529 30.02 9.06 -19.86
CA HIS A 529 28.92 8.26 -20.42
C HIS A 529 27.89 7.94 -19.34
N TRP A 530 26.60 7.98 -19.66
CA TRP A 530 25.52 7.52 -18.78
C TRP A 530 25.33 5.99 -18.91
N TYR A 531 24.94 5.36 -17.81
CA TYR A 531 24.92 3.90 -17.62
C TYR A 531 23.81 3.49 -16.65
N MET A 532 23.44 2.21 -16.60
CA MET A 532 22.40 1.71 -15.69
C MET A 532 22.69 2.02 -14.20
N ARG A 533 23.94 2.02 -13.75
CA ARG A 533 24.31 2.31 -12.34
C ARG A 533 23.83 3.66 -11.79
N ASP A 534 23.69 4.68 -12.65
CA ASP A 534 23.18 6.02 -12.31
C ASP A 534 21.87 6.35 -13.06
N SER A 535 21.14 5.31 -13.50
CA SER A 535 19.83 5.46 -14.16
C SER A 535 18.78 6.12 -13.25
N ASN A 536 18.94 6.01 -11.93
CA ASN A 536 18.05 6.55 -10.91
C ASN A 536 18.28 8.04 -10.57
N TRP A 537 18.65 8.83 -11.59
CA TRP A 537 18.87 10.28 -11.44
C TRP A 537 17.57 11.10 -11.38
N ASP A 538 16.46 10.61 -11.94
CA ASP A 538 15.18 11.32 -11.80
C ASP A 538 14.58 11.04 -10.41
N PRO A 539 14.13 12.06 -9.65
CA PRO A 539 13.46 11.84 -8.37
C PRO A 539 12.19 11.01 -8.49
N ASP A 540 11.50 11.07 -9.63
CA ASP A 540 10.31 10.27 -9.90
C ASP A 540 10.73 8.84 -10.30
N PHE A 541 10.36 7.86 -9.47
CA PHE A 541 10.81 6.49 -9.69
C PHE A 541 10.22 5.86 -10.95
N SER A 542 9.06 6.29 -11.45
CA SER A 542 8.53 5.77 -12.72
C SER A 542 9.39 6.19 -13.92
N GLU A 543 9.94 7.41 -13.93
CA GLU A 543 10.90 7.84 -14.97
C GLU A 543 12.25 7.12 -14.85
N SER A 544 12.76 6.98 -13.61
CA SER A 544 14.02 6.28 -13.31
C SER A 544 13.95 4.77 -13.57
N ALA A 545 12.81 4.12 -13.31
CA ALA A 545 12.57 2.72 -13.61
C ALA A 545 12.51 2.47 -15.13
N ALA A 546 11.77 3.31 -15.86
CA ALA A 546 11.74 3.26 -17.32
C ALA A 546 13.15 3.49 -17.91
N ARG A 547 13.96 4.38 -17.31
CA ARG A 547 15.37 4.59 -17.66
C ARG A 547 16.23 3.35 -17.42
N ALA A 548 16.09 2.68 -16.27
CA ALA A 548 16.83 1.46 -15.95
C ALA A 548 16.48 0.29 -16.89
N ALA A 549 15.19 0.07 -17.16
CA ALA A 549 14.73 -0.93 -18.12
C ALA A 549 15.22 -0.64 -19.55
N TRP A 550 15.29 0.64 -19.94
CA TRP A 550 15.87 1.05 -21.22
C TRP A 550 17.38 0.78 -21.30
N PHE A 551 18.14 1.06 -20.23
CA PHE A 551 19.58 0.74 -20.21
C PHE A 551 19.82 -0.77 -20.32
N LEU A 552 19.09 -1.59 -19.56
CA LEU A 552 19.17 -3.06 -19.64
C LEU A 552 18.97 -3.58 -21.08
N ASP A 553 18.03 -2.99 -21.83
CA ASP A 553 17.78 -3.31 -23.23
C ASP A 553 18.93 -2.88 -24.16
N LYS A 554 19.64 -1.77 -23.87
CA LYS A 554 20.79 -1.29 -24.69
C LYS A 554 22.14 -1.90 -24.29
N GLU A 555 22.25 -2.41 -23.07
CA GLU A 555 23.44 -3.04 -22.51
C GLU A 555 23.44 -4.54 -22.77
N LEU A 556 22.32 -5.23 -22.53
CA LEU A 556 22.23 -6.70 -22.59
C LEU A 556 21.21 -7.24 -23.60
N GLY A 557 20.39 -6.38 -24.23
CA GLY A 557 19.32 -6.84 -25.13
C GLY A 557 18.17 -7.55 -24.41
N VAL A 558 17.96 -7.24 -23.13
CA VAL A 558 16.91 -7.84 -22.29
C VAL A 558 15.85 -6.79 -21.98
N SER A 559 14.64 -7.02 -22.46
CA SER A 559 13.45 -6.26 -22.05
C SER A 559 12.83 -6.88 -20.79
N VAL A 560 12.10 -6.07 -20.00
CA VAL A 560 11.47 -6.48 -18.73
C VAL A 560 10.06 -5.92 -18.57
N ASP A 561 9.22 -6.66 -17.86
CA ASP A 561 7.81 -6.33 -17.60
C ASP A 561 7.63 -5.39 -16.39
N GLY A 562 8.69 -5.22 -15.60
CA GLY A 562 8.72 -4.27 -14.50
C GLY A 562 10.10 -4.11 -13.87
N VAL A 563 10.21 -3.16 -12.96
CA VAL A 563 11.41 -2.85 -12.18
C VAL A 563 11.06 -2.80 -10.69
N ILE A 564 11.92 -3.37 -9.86
CA ILE A 564 11.78 -3.43 -8.40
C ILE A 564 13.08 -2.89 -7.79
N ALA A 565 13.05 -1.72 -7.17
CA ALA A 565 14.21 -1.20 -6.44
C ALA A 565 14.12 -1.54 -4.96
N VAL A 566 15.24 -1.93 -4.35
CA VAL A 566 15.34 -2.25 -2.91
C VAL A 566 16.67 -1.75 -2.32
N ASP A 567 16.64 -1.28 -1.08
CA ASP A 567 17.82 -0.75 -0.36
C ASP A 567 18.29 -1.61 0.83
N LEU A 568 19.30 -1.12 1.58
CA LEU A 568 19.83 -1.82 2.75
C LEU A 568 18.84 -1.89 3.91
N ASP A 569 17.95 -0.91 4.07
CA ASP A 569 16.94 -0.92 5.12
C ASP A 569 15.81 -1.91 4.80
N PHE A 570 15.47 -2.10 3.52
CA PHE A 570 14.63 -3.21 3.09
C PHE A 570 15.29 -4.56 3.42
N ALA A 571 16.58 -4.74 3.09
CA ALA A 571 17.31 -5.96 3.41
C ALA A 571 17.42 -6.22 4.93
N LYS A 572 17.63 -5.18 5.74
CA LYS A 572 17.56 -5.19 7.22
C LYS A 572 16.16 -5.60 7.70
N SER A 573 15.09 -5.10 7.08
CA SER A 573 13.72 -5.50 7.43
C SER A 573 13.44 -6.98 7.12
N LEU A 574 14.00 -7.53 6.03
CA LEU A 574 13.93 -8.96 5.73
C LEU A 574 14.79 -9.80 6.68
N LEU A 575 16.00 -9.35 7.05
CA LEU A 575 16.87 -10.03 8.02
C LEU A 575 16.23 -10.14 9.42
N ASN A 576 15.41 -9.16 9.81
CA ASN A 576 14.60 -9.24 11.04
C ASN A 576 13.52 -10.35 11.00
N VAL A 577 13.16 -10.84 9.81
CA VAL A 577 12.17 -11.92 9.61
C VAL A 577 12.83 -13.28 9.33
N THR A 578 13.92 -13.30 8.56
CA THR A 578 14.66 -14.55 8.26
C THR A 578 15.61 -14.98 9.38
N GLY A 579 16.00 -14.05 10.25
CA GLY A 579 17.21 -14.17 11.07
C GLY A 579 18.49 -13.98 10.23
N PRO A 580 19.67 -14.09 10.88
CA PRO A 580 20.96 -13.91 10.21
C PRO A 580 21.21 -14.93 9.10
N VAL A 581 21.96 -14.54 8.07
CA VAL A 581 22.33 -15.40 6.94
C VAL A 581 23.84 -15.40 6.69
N THR A 582 24.42 -16.57 6.47
CA THR A 582 25.84 -16.69 6.06
C THR A 582 25.99 -16.45 4.56
N LEU A 583 26.87 -15.53 4.17
CA LEU A 583 27.29 -15.33 2.79
C LEU A 583 28.63 -16.03 2.55
N GLU A 584 28.60 -17.09 1.75
CA GLU A 584 29.78 -17.93 1.45
C GLU A 584 30.87 -17.16 0.70
N ASP A 585 30.48 -16.28 -0.24
CA ASP A 585 31.37 -15.37 -0.99
C ASP A 585 32.21 -14.46 -0.06
N TYR A 586 31.70 -14.16 1.13
CA TYR A 586 32.33 -13.28 2.13
C TYR A 586 32.89 -14.04 3.35
N ASN A 587 32.56 -15.32 3.51
CA ASN A 587 32.79 -16.12 4.72
C ASN A 587 32.33 -15.38 6.01
N GLN A 588 31.17 -14.73 5.95
CA GLN A 588 30.66 -13.85 7.02
C GLN A 588 29.15 -14.07 7.25
N GLU A 589 28.73 -13.93 8.51
CA GLU A 589 27.32 -13.92 8.91
C GLU A 589 26.79 -12.48 8.91
N ILE A 590 25.66 -12.26 8.23
CA ILE A 590 25.00 -10.98 8.09
C ILE A 590 23.70 -11.00 8.91
N SER A 591 23.54 -10.06 9.84
CA SER A 591 22.32 -9.85 10.64
C SER A 591 21.73 -8.47 10.38
N ALA A 592 20.51 -8.22 10.86
CA ALA A 592 19.91 -6.89 10.81
C ALA A 592 20.73 -5.84 11.57
N ASP A 593 21.46 -6.24 12.62
CA ASP A 593 22.32 -5.36 13.42
C ASP A 593 23.63 -5.02 12.69
N ASN A 594 24.28 -6.00 12.05
CA ASN A 594 25.61 -5.82 11.48
C ASN A 594 25.62 -5.47 9.98
N LEU A 595 24.48 -5.57 9.26
CA LEU A 595 24.42 -5.35 7.80
C LEU A 595 25.12 -4.05 7.37
N PHE A 596 24.89 -2.97 8.12
CA PHE A 596 25.47 -1.66 7.83
C PHE A 596 26.99 -1.66 8.07
N GLU A 597 27.47 -2.28 9.15
CA GLU A 597 28.91 -2.44 9.40
C GLU A 597 29.60 -3.29 8.30
N VAL A 598 28.91 -4.30 7.76
CA VAL A 598 29.48 -5.14 6.68
C VAL A 598 29.43 -4.44 5.31
N ALA A 599 28.33 -3.76 4.96
CA ALA A 599 28.21 -2.96 3.73
C ALA A 599 29.16 -1.75 3.70
N HIS A 600 29.54 -1.27 4.88
CA HIS A 600 30.62 -0.32 5.13
C HIS A 600 31.99 -0.98 4.90
N ALA A 601 32.29 -2.09 5.60
CA ALA A 601 33.59 -2.77 5.55
C ALA A 601 33.93 -3.49 4.21
N SER A 602 32.93 -3.83 3.38
CA SER A 602 33.09 -4.62 2.15
C SER A 602 33.87 -3.93 1.02
N ILE A 603 34.33 -2.70 1.23
CA ILE A 603 35.22 -1.96 0.31
C ILE A 603 36.64 -2.55 0.25
N SER A 604 37.07 -3.31 1.27
CA SER A 604 38.48 -3.72 1.39
C SER A 604 38.93 -4.84 0.42
N GLU A 605 39.98 -4.52 -0.34
CA GLU A 605 40.84 -5.38 -1.16
C GLU A 605 40.23 -6.07 -2.42
N ASN A 606 40.78 -5.67 -3.59
CA ASN A 606 40.73 -6.33 -4.91
C ASN A 606 39.50 -6.11 -5.82
N PHE A 607 38.78 -4.99 -5.70
CA PHE A 607 37.88 -4.54 -6.77
C PHE A 607 38.65 -3.79 -7.87
N PHE A 608 38.50 -4.27 -9.10
CA PHE A 608 38.94 -3.63 -10.35
C PHE A 608 37.91 -3.98 -11.43
N PRO A 609 37.64 -3.12 -12.43
CA PRO A 609 36.72 -3.45 -13.52
C PRO A 609 37.10 -4.77 -14.20
N GLY A 610 36.16 -5.72 -14.26
CA GLY A 610 36.38 -7.08 -14.75
C GLY A 610 36.90 -8.10 -13.72
N SER A 611 37.01 -7.75 -12.44
CA SER A 611 37.37 -8.68 -11.35
C SER A 611 36.17 -9.57 -10.97
N THR A 612 36.11 -10.80 -11.49
CA THR A 612 35.02 -11.76 -11.25
C THR A 612 34.89 -12.30 -9.82
N ASN A 613 35.73 -11.84 -8.88
CA ASN A 613 36.04 -12.58 -7.65
C ASN A 613 35.33 -12.09 -6.39
N LYS A 614 34.64 -10.94 -6.45
CA LYS A 614 33.70 -10.47 -5.40
C LYS A 614 32.53 -9.79 -6.12
N ARG A 615 31.32 -10.32 -5.98
CA ARG A 615 30.08 -9.63 -6.35
C ARG A 615 29.75 -8.56 -5.31
N ASP A 616 28.90 -7.61 -5.65
CA ASP A 616 28.29 -6.69 -4.67
C ASP A 616 27.60 -7.43 -3.51
N LEU A 617 27.69 -6.85 -2.32
CA LEU A 617 27.18 -7.43 -1.08
C LEU A 617 25.66 -7.53 -1.11
N LEU A 618 24.96 -6.48 -1.55
CA LEU A 618 23.50 -6.45 -1.52
C LEU A 618 22.90 -7.41 -2.57
N GLY A 619 23.55 -7.57 -3.71
CA GLY A 619 23.21 -8.61 -4.70
C GLY A 619 23.38 -10.04 -4.18
N SER A 620 24.54 -10.38 -3.61
CA SER A 620 24.74 -11.72 -3.01
C SER A 620 23.84 -11.95 -1.77
N LEU A 621 23.54 -10.91 -1.00
CA LEU A 621 22.58 -10.94 0.10
C LEU A 621 21.14 -11.18 -0.40
N GLY A 622 20.70 -10.46 -1.43
CA GLY A 622 19.37 -10.64 -2.04
C GLY A 622 19.17 -12.05 -2.57
N ARG A 623 20.20 -12.64 -3.19
CA ARG A 623 20.21 -14.06 -3.61
C ARG A 623 20.06 -15.01 -2.41
N LYS A 624 20.78 -14.76 -1.31
CA LYS A 624 20.70 -15.61 -0.10
C LYS A 624 19.36 -15.45 0.62
N LEU A 625 18.84 -14.24 0.75
CA LEU A 625 17.54 -13.95 1.36
C LEU A 625 16.41 -14.61 0.57
N LEU A 626 16.39 -14.52 -0.76
CA LEU A 626 15.36 -15.20 -1.56
C LEU A 626 15.41 -16.72 -1.36
N ALA A 627 16.61 -17.33 -1.37
CA ALA A 627 16.74 -18.76 -1.08
C ALA A 627 16.20 -19.13 0.31
N VAL A 628 16.55 -18.37 1.36
CA VAL A 628 16.06 -18.60 2.73
C VAL A 628 14.55 -18.41 2.85
N LEU A 629 13.95 -17.45 2.13
CA LEU A 629 12.51 -17.24 2.11
C LEU A 629 11.75 -18.38 1.40
N LEU A 630 12.31 -18.95 0.33
CA LEU A 630 11.72 -20.09 -0.38
C LEU A 630 11.88 -21.39 0.43
N GLU A 631 13.08 -21.66 0.96
CA GLU A 631 13.42 -22.94 1.59
C GLU A 631 12.99 -23.00 3.07
N GLY A 632 13.15 -21.93 3.85
CA GLY A 632 13.04 -21.92 5.31
C GLY A 632 11.68 -22.36 5.86
N GLU A 633 11.67 -23.27 6.84
CA GLU A 633 10.43 -23.83 7.41
C GLU A 633 9.75 -22.89 8.42
N ASP A 634 10.53 -22.15 9.22
CA ASP A 634 10.04 -21.32 10.34
C ASP A 634 9.68 -19.86 9.99
N ILE A 635 9.64 -19.49 8.70
CA ILE A 635 9.38 -18.10 8.28
C ILE A 635 7.97 -17.65 8.70
N HIS A 636 7.91 -16.68 9.62
CA HIS A 636 6.66 -16.06 10.07
C HIS A 636 6.03 -15.20 8.97
N GLN A 637 5.18 -15.80 8.14
CA GLN A 637 4.51 -15.16 6.99
C GLN A 637 3.79 -13.84 7.32
N THR A 638 3.25 -13.68 8.53
CA THR A 638 2.64 -12.42 9.00
C THR A 638 3.66 -11.31 9.20
N GLN A 639 4.86 -11.64 9.68
CA GLN A 639 5.98 -10.71 9.84
C GLN A 639 6.62 -10.40 8.48
N LEU A 640 6.74 -11.39 7.60
CA LEU A 640 7.18 -11.19 6.22
C LEU A 640 6.25 -10.24 5.47
N ALA A 641 4.93 -10.48 5.51
CA ALA A 641 3.96 -9.59 4.90
C ALA A 641 4.05 -8.17 5.49
N ALA A 642 4.20 -8.03 6.82
CA ALA A 642 4.40 -6.73 7.45
C ALA A 642 5.66 -6.02 6.96
N ALA A 643 6.80 -6.72 6.86
CA ALA A 643 8.06 -6.16 6.36
C ALA A 643 7.96 -5.73 4.89
N LEU A 644 7.31 -6.53 4.03
CA LEU A 644 7.07 -6.17 2.62
C LEU A 644 6.19 -4.91 2.49
N PHE A 645 5.03 -4.89 3.17
CA PHE A 645 4.12 -3.73 3.14
C PHE A 645 4.76 -2.48 3.77
N GLN A 646 5.51 -2.63 4.85
CA GLN A 646 6.24 -1.52 5.49
C GLN A 646 7.35 -0.99 4.57
N GLY A 647 8.17 -1.87 3.97
CA GLY A 647 9.23 -1.48 3.05
C GLY A 647 8.71 -0.70 1.84
N LEU A 648 7.56 -1.11 1.28
CA LEU A 648 6.89 -0.40 0.19
C LEU A 648 6.30 0.95 0.65
N ALA A 649 5.58 0.99 1.77
CA ALA A 649 5.00 2.23 2.31
C ALA A 649 6.06 3.27 2.75
N GLN A 650 7.21 2.80 3.23
CA GLN A 650 8.35 3.63 3.62
C GLN A 650 9.32 3.91 2.47
N LYS A 651 9.05 3.46 1.24
CA LYS A 651 9.92 3.64 0.06
C LYS A 651 11.35 3.12 0.23
N HIS A 652 11.49 2.01 0.95
CA HIS A 652 12.69 1.17 0.98
C HIS A 652 12.63 0.03 -0.05
N ALA A 653 11.41 -0.29 -0.50
CA ALA A 653 11.15 -0.95 -1.77
C ALA A 653 10.27 -0.04 -2.65
N LEU A 654 10.48 -0.08 -3.97
CA LEU A 654 9.68 0.63 -4.97
C LEU A 654 9.37 -0.31 -6.15
N LEU A 655 8.21 -0.12 -6.77
CA LEU A 655 7.70 -0.99 -7.84
C LEU A 655 7.38 -0.19 -9.10
N TYR A 656 7.64 -0.77 -10.26
CA TYR A 656 7.22 -0.26 -11.55
C TYR A 656 6.81 -1.43 -12.46
N PHE A 657 5.71 -1.28 -13.19
CA PHE A 657 5.20 -2.23 -14.18
C PHE A 657 5.03 -1.53 -15.52
N THR A 658 5.34 -2.23 -16.61
CA THR A 658 5.04 -1.75 -17.98
C THR A 658 3.55 -1.84 -18.31
N SER A 659 2.83 -2.74 -17.63
CA SER A 659 1.37 -2.84 -17.64
C SER A 659 0.72 -1.59 -17.03
N PRO A 660 -0.09 -0.82 -17.79
CA PRO A 660 -0.84 0.30 -17.24
C PRO A 660 -1.82 -0.14 -16.14
N GLN A 661 -2.35 -1.37 -16.21
CA GLN A 661 -3.30 -1.89 -15.24
C GLN A 661 -2.63 -2.12 -13.87
N ALA A 662 -1.45 -2.74 -13.83
CA ALA A 662 -0.71 -2.91 -12.59
C ALA A 662 -0.09 -1.61 -12.08
N GLN A 663 0.47 -0.78 -12.96
CA GLN A 663 1.08 0.48 -12.54
C GLN A 663 0.06 1.43 -11.91
N ASN A 664 -1.16 1.54 -12.44
CA ASN A 664 -2.20 2.36 -11.81
C ASN A 664 -2.53 1.93 -10.37
N VAL A 665 -2.38 0.64 -10.02
CA VAL A 665 -2.58 0.15 -8.64
C VAL A 665 -1.35 0.44 -7.78
N VAL A 666 -0.13 0.24 -8.32
CA VAL A 666 1.13 0.59 -7.65
C VAL A 666 1.19 2.09 -7.30
N GLU A 667 0.74 2.97 -8.20
CA GLU A 667 0.66 4.42 -7.94
C GLU A 667 -0.48 4.79 -6.97
N LEU A 668 -1.62 4.10 -7.01
CA LEU A 668 -2.72 4.28 -6.04
C LEU A 668 -2.27 3.95 -4.61
N LEU A 669 -1.33 3.01 -4.45
CA LEU A 669 -0.75 2.61 -3.18
C LEU A 669 0.48 3.46 -2.76
N GLY A 670 0.94 4.38 -3.61
CA GLY A 670 2.15 5.19 -3.39
C GLY A 670 3.46 4.41 -3.56
N TRP A 671 3.40 3.17 -4.04
CA TRP A 671 4.54 2.25 -4.18
C TRP A 671 5.37 2.51 -5.45
N GLY A 672 4.83 3.28 -6.39
CA GLY A 672 5.51 3.66 -7.64
C GLY A 672 6.45 4.84 -7.55
N GLY A 673 6.50 5.53 -6.39
CA GLY A 673 7.40 6.67 -6.18
C GLY A 673 7.15 7.88 -7.07
N ARG A 674 5.98 7.97 -7.74
CA ARG A 674 5.58 9.11 -8.58
C ARG A 674 5.44 10.39 -7.77
N ILE A 675 5.88 11.51 -8.35
CA ILE A 675 5.81 12.85 -7.75
C ILE A 675 4.86 13.70 -8.61
N LYS A 676 3.66 13.98 -8.09
CA LYS A 676 2.60 14.68 -8.84
C LYS A 676 1.79 15.62 -7.96
N GLN A 677 1.52 16.83 -8.46
CA GLN A 677 0.66 17.79 -7.78
C GLN A 677 -0.80 17.31 -7.84
N GLU A 678 -1.31 16.75 -6.75
CA GLU A 678 -2.64 16.14 -6.72
C GLU A 678 -3.78 17.16 -6.97
N ASN A 679 -4.76 16.78 -7.79
CA ASN A 679 -5.94 17.62 -7.99
C ASN A 679 -6.91 17.45 -6.79
N CYS A 680 -6.92 18.43 -5.89
CA CYS A 680 -7.82 18.45 -4.73
C CYS A 680 -9.16 19.22 -4.94
N GLY A 681 -9.47 19.62 -6.18
CA GLY A 681 -10.73 20.26 -6.57
C GLY A 681 -10.75 21.80 -6.42
N SER A 682 -11.72 22.45 -7.08
CA SER A 682 -11.73 23.90 -7.35
C SER A 682 -11.81 24.84 -6.13
N ALA A 683 -12.04 24.32 -4.92
CA ALA A 683 -12.06 25.08 -3.67
C ALA A 683 -10.78 24.85 -2.82
N CYS A 684 -9.82 24.09 -3.34
CA CYS A 684 -8.61 23.65 -2.66
C CYS A 684 -7.37 24.03 -3.47
N PHE A 685 -6.34 24.55 -2.80
CA PHE A 685 -4.99 24.64 -3.36
C PHE A 685 -4.20 23.38 -2.95
N SER A 686 -3.50 22.76 -3.90
CA SER A 686 -2.61 21.63 -3.63
C SER A 686 -1.16 22.03 -3.81
N ASP A 687 -0.41 21.83 -2.75
CA ASP A 687 0.98 22.21 -2.56
C ASP A 687 1.82 20.94 -2.34
N LEU A 688 3.10 20.98 -2.70
CA LEU A 688 4.01 19.84 -2.60
C LEU A 688 5.42 20.28 -2.23
N SER A 689 6.11 19.44 -1.48
CA SER A 689 7.55 19.60 -1.23
C SER A 689 8.24 18.23 -1.22
N MET A 690 9.40 18.15 -1.84
CA MET A 690 10.30 17.00 -1.72
C MET A 690 11.75 17.48 -1.62
N VAL A 691 12.44 17.09 -0.56
CA VAL A 691 13.87 17.34 -0.36
C VAL A 691 14.66 16.12 -0.84
N VAL A 692 15.33 16.27 -1.98
CA VAL A 692 16.00 15.19 -2.72
C VAL A 692 17.51 15.44 -2.74
N ASP A 693 18.23 14.65 -1.94
CA ASP A 693 19.69 14.63 -1.94
C ASP A 693 20.25 13.67 -3.00
N ALA A 694 21.41 14.01 -3.56
CA ALA A 694 22.20 13.13 -4.41
C ALA A 694 23.68 13.26 -4.06
N ASN A 695 24.24 12.19 -3.48
CA ASN A 695 25.62 12.14 -3.01
C ASN A 695 26.59 11.92 -4.18
N LEU A 696 27.21 12.99 -4.68
CA LEU A 696 28.19 12.94 -5.77
C LEU A 696 29.64 12.99 -5.25
N ALA A 697 29.88 12.42 -4.05
CA ALA A 697 31.20 12.30 -3.46
C ALA A 697 31.91 10.94 -3.72
N VAL A 698 31.20 9.95 -4.29
CA VAL A 698 31.68 8.57 -4.50
C VAL A 698 32.19 7.95 -3.19
N ASN A 699 31.41 8.12 -2.12
CA ASN A 699 31.69 7.59 -0.78
C ASN A 699 30.40 7.24 -0.04
N LYS A 700 30.51 6.52 1.08
CA LYS A 700 29.37 6.06 1.88
C LYS A 700 29.03 7.03 3.02
N SER A 701 29.28 8.33 2.81
CA SER A 701 29.14 9.34 3.86
C SER A 701 27.70 9.56 4.34
N ASN A 702 26.65 9.11 3.62
CA ASN A 702 25.28 9.22 4.14
C ASN A 702 25.06 8.40 5.42
N TYR A 703 25.88 7.37 5.69
CA TYR A 703 25.87 6.66 6.98
C TYR A 703 26.24 7.57 8.17
N TYR A 704 26.93 8.70 7.91
CA TYR A 704 27.35 9.69 8.88
C TYR A 704 26.63 11.06 8.72
N ILE A 705 25.59 11.15 7.89
CA ILE A 705 24.84 12.39 7.67
C ILE A 705 23.50 12.33 8.40
N SER A 706 23.33 13.22 9.39
CA SER A 706 22.01 13.56 9.90
C SER A 706 21.44 14.78 9.16
N ARG A 707 20.11 14.80 8.99
CA ARG A 707 19.37 15.80 8.20
C ARG A 707 18.08 16.20 8.91
N ASP A 708 18.02 17.44 9.41
CA ASP A 708 16.81 18.04 9.98
C ASP A 708 16.17 18.99 8.95
N ILE A 709 14.84 19.00 8.87
CA ILE A 709 14.08 19.85 7.93
C ILE A 709 13.11 20.73 8.72
N GLU A 710 13.22 22.05 8.57
CA GLU A 710 12.29 23.05 9.10
C GLU A 710 11.60 23.79 7.93
N ASP A 711 10.28 23.99 7.98
CA ASP A 711 9.54 24.73 6.95
C ASP A 711 8.50 25.68 7.60
N ASP A 712 8.74 26.99 7.50
CA ASP A 712 7.77 28.05 7.85
C ASP A 712 6.91 28.37 6.62
N VAL A 713 5.64 27.97 6.70
CA VAL A 713 4.63 28.15 5.65
C VAL A 713 3.68 29.26 6.06
N ARG A 714 3.82 30.42 5.42
CA ARG A 714 3.08 31.63 5.72
C ARG A 714 2.04 31.93 4.64
N ILE A 715 0.76 31.75 4.98
CA ILE A 715 -0.39 32.02 4.11
C ILE A 715 -0.95 33.42 4.41
N GLU A 716 -1.08 34.25 3.39
CA GLU A 716 -1.61 35.61 3.49
C GLU A 716 -3.13 35.71 3.25
N ASP A 717 -3.74 36.84 3.66
CA ASP A 717 -5.13 37.19 3.30
C ASP A 717 -5.35 37.32 1.78
N SER A 718 -4.27 37.60 1.03
CA SER A 718 -4.23 37.60 -0.44
C SER A 718 -4.37 36.20 -1.04
N GLY A 719 -4.11 35.14 -0.26
CA GLY A 719 -3.94 33.76 -0.75
C GLY A 719 -2.52 33.44 -1.19
N VAL A 720 -1.58 34.40 -1.19
CA VAL A 720 -0.16 34.16 -1.45
C VAL A 720 0.42 33.29 -0.34
N ILE A 721 1.24 32.32 -0.70
CA ILE A 721 1.92 31.38 0.21
C ILE A 721 3.41 31.66 0.13
N THR A 722 4.10 31.75 1.27
CA THR A 722 5.57 31.83 1.33
C THR A 722 6.09 30.67 2.15
N HIS A 723 7.00 29.89 1.59
CA HIS A 723 7.79 28.91 2.33
C HIS A 723 9.14 29.51 2.69
N THR A 724 9.64 29.21 3.88
CA THR A 724 11.06 29.31 4.21
C THR A 724 11.52 27.95 4.69
N LEU A 725 11.98 27.16 3.72
CA LEU A 725 12.51 25.82 3.93
C LEU A 725 13.98 25.93 4.35
N GLN A 726 14.33 25.32 5.47
CA GLN A 726 15.67 25.28 6.02
C GLN A 726 16.05 23.83 6.31
N ILE A 727 17.12 23.35 5.69
CA ILE A 727 17.62 21.98 5.82
C ILE A 727 18.99 22.06 6.49
N ASN A 728 19.12 21.47 7.67
CA ASN A 728 20.37 21.40 8.43
C ASN A 728 21.00 20.03 8.21
N TYR A 729 22.31 20.01 7.91
CA TYR A 729 23.09 18.80 7.74
C TYR A 729 24.24 18.77 8.76
N VAL A 730 24.51 17.62 9.37
CA VAL A 730 25.72 17.38 10.17
C VAL A 730 26.44 16.15 9.65
N ASN A 731 27.75 16.24 9.45
CA ASN A 731 28.59 15.14 8.98
C ASN A 731 29.48 14.60 10.10
N GLU A 732 29.11 13.46 10.66
CA GLU A 732 29.80 12.79 11.77
C GLU A 732 31.01 11.93 11.33
N SER A 733 31.37 11.92 10.03
CA SER A 733 32.57 11.22 9.53
C SER A 733 33.82 11.62 10.31
N ALA A 734 34.76 10.70 10.52
CA ALA A 734 35.90 10.95 11.39
C ALA A 734 36.96 11.89 10.78
N SER A 735 37.17 11.83 9.45
CA SER A 735 38.10 12.70 8.73
C SER A 735 37.82 12.74 7.22
N ALA A 736 38.45 13.66 6.48
CA ALA A 736 38.34 13.70 5.01
C ALA A 736 39.12 12.56 4.30
N THR A 737 39.91 11.80 5.06
CA THR A 737 40.61 10.58 4.64
C THR A 737 40.07 9.35 5.37
N ASP A 738 38.85 9.46 5.90
CA ASP A 738 38.04 8.31 6.29
C ASP A 738 37.84 7.44 5.05
N ALA A 739 38.17 6.16 5.12
CA ALA A 739 38.22 5.29 3.93
C ALA A 739 36.83 4.94 3.37
N ILE A 740 35.76 5.32 4.08
CA ILE A 740 34.39 4.88 3.80
C ILE A 740 33.41 6.06 3.96
N GLY A 741 33.58 6.91 4.98
CA GLY A 741 32.92 8.21 5.11
C GLY A 741 33.58 9.31 4.28
N GLY A 742 33.70 10.51 4.84
CA GLY A 742 34.46 11.63 4.27
C GLY A 742 33.62 12.87 4.00
N THR A 743 34.10 13.77 3.12
CA THR A 743 33.32 14.93 2.70
C THR A 743 32.08 14.47 1.94
N TYR A 744 30.91 14.86 2.45
CA TYR A 744 29.64 14.68 1.75
C TYR A 744 29.51 15.80 0.71
N LYS A 745 29.25 15.45 -0.54
CA LYS A 745 29.06 16.40 -1.64
C LYS A 745 27.68 16.18 -2.23
N ASN A 746 26.84 17.20 -2.19
CA ASN A 746 25.41 17.03 -2.43
C ASN A 746 24.92 17.93 -3.55
N TYR A 747 24.27 17.33 -4.54
CA TYR A 747 23.43 18.03 -5.51
C TYR A 747 21.98 17.98 -5.03
N LEU A 748 21.67 18.82 -4.04
CA LEU A 748 20.34 18.93 -3.47
C LEU A 748 19.37 19.51 -4.51
N ARG A 749 18.19 18.92 -4.55
CA ARG A 749 17.05 19.42 -5.30
C ARG A 749 15.83 19.49 -4.39
N VAL A 750 15.16 20.64 -4.39
CA VAL A 750 13.87 20.81 -3.73
C VAL A 750 12.79 20.94 -4.79
N LEU A 751 11.87 19.99 -4.83
CA LEU A 751 10.75 20.00 -5.77
C LEU A 751 9.59 20.74 -5.12
N VAL A 752 9.03 21.72 -5.81
CA VAL A 752 8.00 22.65 -5.34
C VAL A 752 6.89 22.80 -6.41
N PRO A 753 5.73 23.41 -6.12
CA PRO A 753 4.69 23.64 -7.12
C PRO A 753 5.21 24.39 -8.34
N LYS A 754 4.61 24.13 -9.51
CA LYS A 754 5.07 24.69 -10.78
C LYS A 754 4.94 26.22 -10.85
N GLU A 755 4.04 26.78 -10.05
CA GLU A 755 3.80 28.22 -9.88
C GLU A 755 4.71 28.88 -8.83
N ALA A 756 5.63 28.15 -8.19
CA ALA A 756 6.53 28.71 -7.20
C ALA A 756 7.62 29.59 -7.84
N HIS A 757 8.06 30.63 -7.14
CA HIS A 757 9.13 31.53 -7.54
C HIS A 757 10.11 31.74 -6.37
N VAL A 758 11.41 31.53 -6.61
CA VAL A 758 12.45 31.72 -5.58
C VAL A 758 12.64 33.21 -5.30
N VAL A 759 12.62 33.58 -4.01
CA VAL A 759 12.90 34.93 -3.53
C VAL A 759 14.36 35.06 -3.13
N GLU A 760 14.87 34.11 -2.34
CA GLU A 760 16.26 34.05 -1.91
C GLU A 760 16.68 32.61 -1.56
N GLY A 761 17.99 32.34 -1.64
CA GLY A 761 18.57 31.05 -1.29
C GLY A 761 19.97 31.22 -0.68
N TYR A 762 20.34 30.37 0.28
CA TYR A 762 21.61 30.44 1.00
C TYR A 762 22.19 29.04 1.26
N VAL A 763 23.52 28.96 1.28
CA VAL A 763 24.30 27.87 1.88
C VAL A 763 25.15 28.48 2.99
N GLY A 764 24.82 28.16 4.24
CA GLY A 764 25.38 28.80 5.43
C GLY A 764 25.19 30.31 5.40
N ALA A 765 26.29 31.05 5.31
CA ALA A 765 26.28 32.52 5.17
C ALA A 765 26.39 33.01 3.71
N GLN A 766 26.57 32.12 2.73
CA GLN A 766 26.71 32.46 1.31
C GLN A 766 25.33 32.55 0.65
N ALA A 767 24.97 33.75 0.18
CA ALA A 767 23.79 33.93 -0.66
C ALA A 767 24.02 33.31 -2.05
N LEU A 768 23.00 32.61 -2.57
CA LEU A 768 23.00 32.02 -3.90
C LEU A 768 22.45 33.00 -4.94
N THR A 769 23.08 33.04 -6.11
CA THR A 769 22.56 33.77 -7.27
C THR A 769 21.64 32.85 -8.07
N LEU A 770 20.39 33.25 -8.33
CA LEU A 770 19.52 32.53 -9.26
C LEU A 770 20.05 32.71 -10.69
N GLU A 771 20.43 31.61 -11.34
CA GLU A 771 20.98 31.60 -12.69
C GLU A 771 20.24 30.61 -13.61
N ASN A 772 20.22 30.92 -14.91
CA ASN A 772 19.79 30.00 -15.95
C ASN A 772 21.04 29.32 -16.55
N ALA A 773 21.47 28.25 -15.87
CA ALA A 773 22.66 27.46 -16.15
C ALA A 773 22.26 25.96 -16.23
N PRO A 774 23.12 25.06 -16.78
CA PRO A 774 22.82 23.63 -16.81
C PRO A 774 23.10 22.91 -15.47
N ILE A 775 23.83 23.53 -14.55
CA ILE A 775 24.31 22.90 -13.31
C ILE A 775 24.49 23.93 -12.18
N ALA A 776 23.99 23.62 -10.99
CA ALA A 776 24.11 24.49 -9.82
C ALA A 776 25.54 24.45 -9.25
N SER A 777 25.96 25.51 -8.56
CA SER A 777 27.31 25.63 -8.00
C SER A 777 27.27 26.14 -6.56
N ALA A 778 28.42 26.16 -5.87
CA ALA A 778 28.55 26.65 -4.49
C ALA A 778 28.17 28.14 -4.28
N SER A 779 27.80 28.87 -5.34
CA SER A 779 27.28 30.23 -5.26
C SER A 779 26.05 30.49 -6.15
N THR A 780 25.45 29.44 -6.76
CA THR A 780 24.31 29.58 -7.68
C THR A 780 23.20 28.59 -7.38
N LEU A 781 21.96 29.03 -7.63
CA LEU A 781 20.75 28.23 -7.57
C LEU A 781 20.15 28.19 -8.98
N ILE A 782 19.60 27.04 -9.39
CA ILE A 782 18.82 26.91 -10.63
C ILE A 782 17.37 26.61 -10.26
N ALA A 783 16.44 27.20 -11.00
CA ALA A 783 15.03 26.83 -11.00
C ALA A 783 14.66 26.22 -12.37
N THR A 784 14.42 24.91 -12.42
CA THR A 784 14.09 24.16 -13.64
C THR A 784 12.61 23.76 -13.62
N PRO A 785 11.76 24.31 -14.50
CA PRO A 785 10.36 23.89 -14.59
C PRO A 785 10.25 22.53 -15.30
N THR A 786 9.52 21.58 -14.70
CA THR A 786 9.17 20.29 -15.31
C THR A 786 7.73 20.31 -15.82
N GLU A 787 7.20 19.17 -16.27
CA GLU A 787 5.76 19.08 -16.59
C GLU A 787 4.88 19.18 -15.33
N GLN A 788 5.32 18.59 -14.21
CA GLN A 788 4.51 18.37 -13.00
C GLN A 788 4.84 19.31 -11.82
N TYR A 789 6.04 19.88 -11.78
CA TYR A 789 6.56 20.67 -10.65
C TYR A 789 7.66 21.65 -11.13
N GLN A 790 8.31 22.35 -10.20
CA GLN A 790 9.57 23.05 -10.45
C GLN A 790 10.66 22.48 -9.52
N GLU A 791 11.84 22.23 -10.07
CA GLU A 791 13.03 21.75 -9.35
C GLU A 791 13.92 22.94 -8.98
N LEU A 792 14.26 23.07 -7.69
CA LEU A 792 15.19 24.08 -7.18
C LEU A 792 16.52 23.40 -6.81
N ALA A 793 17.55 23.55 -7.64
CA ALA A 793 18.82 22.85 -7.51
C ALA A 793 19.92 23.70 -6.85
N VAL A 794 20.67 23.10 -5.92
CA VAL A 794 21.77 23.71 -5.14
C VAL A 794 22.92 22.71 -4.98
N TRP A 795 24.15 23.17 -5.13
CA TRP A 795 25.36 22.38 -4.84
C TRP A 795 26.07 22.86 -3.56
N PHE A 796 26.44 21.93 -2.69
CA PHE A 796 27.26 22.22 -1.50
C PHE A 796 28.08 21.00 -1.02
N GLU A 797 29.02 21.24 -0.11
CA GLU A 797 29.83 20.20 0.53
C GLU A 797 29.74 20.31 2.06
N VAL A 798 29.48 19.19 2.76
CA VAL A 798 29.55 19.13 4.23
C VAL A 798 30.81 18.36 4.62
N ARG A 799 31.77 19.05 5.24
CA ARG A 799 33.04 18.45 5.66
C ARG A 799 32.87 17.59 6.93
N PRO A 800 33.71 16.56 7.13
CA PRO A 800 33.74 15.77 8.35
C PRO A 800 33.88 16.63 9.61
N GLN A 801 33.10 16.29 10.65
CA GLN A 801 32.98 17.05 11.90
C GLN A 801 32.52 18.51 11.71
N ALA A 802 31.74 18.78 10.66
CA ALA A 802 31.12 20.08 10.41
C ALA A 802 29.61 19.96 10.14
N SER A 803 28.95 21.11 10.13
CA SER A 803 27.53 21.26 9.82
C SER A 803 27.37 22.35 8.76
N GLU A 804 26.41 22.17 7.86
CA GLU A 804 26.05 23.16 6.83
C GLU A 804 24.52 23.29 6.79
N GLN A 805 24.03 24.47 6.42
CA GLN A 805 22.60 24.77 6.34
C GLN A 805 22.26 25.24 4.93
N VAL A 806 21.26 24.63 4.30
CA VAL A 806 20.64 25.20 3.09
C VAL A 806 19.34 25.87 3.48
N ARG A 807 19.13 27.13 3.09
CA ARG A 807 17.87 27.85 3.34
C ARG A 807 17.33 28.44 2.05
N LEU A 808 16.13 28.03 1.65
CA LEU A 808 15.43 28.49 0.46
C LEU A 808 14.11 29.18 0.87
N THR A 809 13.90 30.41 0.40
CA THR A 809 12.62 31.09 0.51
C THR A 809 11.99 31.21 -0.86
N TYR A 810 10.81 30.62 -1.03
CA TYR A 810 10.03 30.67 -2.27
C TYR A 810 8.58 31.09 -2.00
N VAL A 811 7.98 31.74 -3.00
CA VAL A 811 6.61 32.25 -2.96
C VAL A 811 5.79 31.57 -4.04
N ILE A 812 4.55 31.21 -3.70
CA ILE A 812 3.56 30.67 -4.63
C ILE A 812 2.40 31.66 -4.68
N GLU A 813 1.93 31.99 -5.90
CA GLU A 813 0.77 32.84 -6.12
C GLU A 813 -0.40 32.02 -6.72
N PRO A 814 -1.29 31.44 -5.91
CA PRO A 814 -2.41 30.63 -6.38
C PRO A 814 -3.34 31.39 -7.34
N SER A 815 -3.59 30.79 -8.51
CA SER A 815 -4.38 31.39 -9.60
C SER A 815 -5.87 31.61 -9.28
N ALA A 816 -6.38 31.03 -8.18
CA ALA A 816 -7.73 31.21 -7.69
C ALA A 816 -7.80 31.19 -6.14
N PRO A 817 -8.75 31.92 -5.51
CA PRO A 817 -8.94 31.88 -4.07
C PRO A 817 -9.43 30.52 -3.57
N PHE A 818 -8.68 29.89 -2.67
CA PHE A 818 -9.02 28.61 -2.04
C PHE A 818 -9.68 28.78 -0.66
N SER A 819 -10.33 27.72 -0.19
CA SER A 819 -10.89 27.55 1.16
C SER A 819 -10.35 26.31 1.89
N GLN A 820 -9.55 25.51 1.18
CA GLN A 820 -8.81 24.37 1.68
C GLN A 820 -7.37 24.46 1.14
N TYR A 821 -6.40 24.10 1.98
CA TYR A 821 -4.98 24.02 1.63
C TYR A 821 -4.54 22.58 1.90
N ARG A 822 -4.06 21.89 0.87
CA ARG A 822 -3.44 20.58 0.98
C ARG A 822 -1.95 20.75 0.75
N TYR A 823 -1.12 20.26 1.67
CA TYR A 823 0.33 20.24 1.53
C TYR A 823 0.83 18.81 1.64
N GLN A 824 1.50 18.33 0.59
CA GLN A 824 2.00 16.96 0.48
C GLN A 824 3.53 16.96 0.55
N ILE A 825 4.06 16.49 1.68
CA ILE A 825 5.50 16.33 1.87
C ILE A 825 5.87 14.91 1.46
N TYR A 826 6.66 14.80 0.40
CA TYR A 826 7.16 13.55 -0.14
C TYR A 826 8.44 13.12 0.60
N LYS A 827 8.48 11.88 1.05
CA LYS A 827 9.68 11.24 1.58
C LYS A 827 10.59 10.81 0.44
N GLN A 828 11.88 11.14 0.56
CA GLN A 828 12.92 10.56 -0.28
C GLN A 828 13.09 9.06 0.07
N PRO A 829 13.12 8.15 -0.93
CA PRO A 829 13.57 6.77 -0.76
C PRO A 829 14.99 6.69 -0.18
N GLY A 830 15.39 5.56 0.41
CA GLY A 830 16.75 5.38 0.93
C GLY A 830 17.07 6.04 2.28
N ILE A 831 16.26 6.98 2.76
CA ILE A 831 16.40 7.59 4.10
C ILE A 831 15.42 6.92 5.06
N GLU A 832 15.84 6.40 6.22
CA GLU A 832 14.93 5.72 7.18
C GLU A 832 13.85 6.68 7.74
N THR A 833 14.26 7.82 8.30
CA THR A 833 13.37 8.92 8.70
C THR A 833 14.02 10.28 8.48
N ASN A 834 13.22 11.32 8.30
CA ASN A 834 13.67 12.72 8.45
C ASN A 834 12.98 13.32 9.67
N ASP A 835 13.69 14.07 10.51
CA ASP A 835 13.05 14.91 11.52
C ASP A 835 12.52 16.18 10.84
N VAL A 836 11.21 16.40 10.94
CA VAL A 836 10.49 17.49 10.25
C VAL A 836 9.75 18.37 11.25
N LEU A 837 10.08 19.67 11.24
CA LEU A 837 9.35 20.73 11.92
C LEU A 837 8.61 21.60 10.89
N LEU A 838 7.29 21.51 10.89
CA LEU A 838 6.41 22.27 10.00
C LEU A 838 5.64 23.30 10.82
N GLU A 839 5.83 24.59 10.53
CA GLU A 839 5.08 25.69 11.13
C GLU A 839 4.19 26.35 10.07
N ILE A 840 2.86 26.17 10.15
CA ILE A 840 1.91 26.83 9.24
C ILE A 840 1.26 28.02 9.95
N SER A 841 1.47 29.22 9.41
CA SER A 841 0.79 30.45 9.84
C SER A 841 -0.22 30.92 8.79
N TYR A 842 -1.41 31.34 9.24
CA TYR A 842 -2.51 31.78 8.37
C TYR A 842 -3.23 33.01 8.96
N PRO A 843 -4.11 33.70 8.22
CA PRO A 843 -4.70 34.94 8.69
C PRO A 843 -5.68 34.74 9.84
N GLN A 844 -5.60 35.57 10.89
CA GLN A 844 -6.47 35.47 12.07
C GLN A 844 -7.97 35.69 11.78
N ALA A 845 -8.30 36.27 10.62
CA ALA A 845 -9.68 36.41 10.17
C ALA A 845 -10.30 35.09 9.68
N TRP A 846 -9.48 34.08 9.35
CA TRP A 846 -9.94 32.78 8.92
C TRP A 846 -10.18 31.94 10.18
N ASN A 847 -11.44 31.53 10.41
CA ASN A 847 -11.83 30.69 11.56
C ASN A 847 -10.91 29.48 11.68
N GLN A 848 -10.54 29.06 12.91
CA GLN A 848 -9.63 27.92 13.11
C GLN A 848 -10.02 26.73 12.23
N PRO A 849 -9.06 26.15 11.48
CA PRO A 849 -9.37 25.18 10.45
C PRO A 849 -10.02 23.96 11.08
N VAL A 850 -11.04 23.43 10.40
CA VAL A 850 -11.55 22.10 10.69
C VAL A 850 -10.50 21.11 10.21
N ALA A 851 -9.55 20.81 11.09
CA ALA A 851 -8.48 19.88 10.86
C ALA A 851 -9.06 18.46 10.77
N ASN A 852 -9.41 18.05 9.55
CA ASN A 852 -9.47 16.63 9.23
C ASN A 852 -8.08 16.04 9.55
N GLN A 853 -8.06 14.85 10.14
CA GLN A 853 -6.81 14.20 10.58
C GLN A 853 -5.79 14.11 9.42
N PRO A 854 -4.48 14.16 9.71
CA PRO A 854 -3.47 13.89 8.70
C PRO A 854 -3.74 12.51 8.08
N ILE A 855 -3.82 12.46 6.74
CA ILE A 855 -3.96 11.20 6.02
C ILE A 855 -2.54 10.66 5.85
N GLY A 856 -2.12 9.90 6.85
CA GLY A 856 -0.75 9.50 7.10
C GLY A 856 -0.52 9.40 8.60
N ASP A 857 -0.47 8.19 9.12
CA ASP A 857 -0.32 7.92 10.55
C ASP A 857 1.15 8.09 10.95
N VAL A 858 1.50 9.15 11.68
CA VAL A 858 2.78 9.21 12.41
C VAL A 858 2.49 9.17 13.90
N ALA A 859 2.64 7.96 14.46
CA ALA A 859 2.41 7.69 15.87
C ALA A 859 3.37 8.51 16.75
N GLY A 860 2.86 9.59 17.35
CA GLY A 860 3.62 10.51 18.19
C GLY A 860 3.57 11.99 17.77
N ALA A 861 3.01 12.30 16.59
CA ALA A 861 2.85 13.68 16.14
C ALA A 861 2.02 14.52 17.12
N THR A 862 2.60 15.62 17.63
CA THR A 862 1.92 16.55 18.55
C THR A 862 1.59 17.86 17.84
N THR A 863 0.42 17.91 17.18
CA THR A 863 -0.06 19.11 16.50
C THR A 863 -0.48 20.19 17.51
N LEU A 864 0.28 21.28 17.61
CA LEU A 864 0.00 22.39 18.53
C LEU A 864 -0.62 23.56 17.77
N VAL A 865 -1.92 23.81 18.02
CA VAL A 865 -2.64 24.96 17.45
C VAL A 865 -2.68 26.10 18.48
N LYS A 866 -2.11 27.26 18.13
CA LYS A 866 -2.02 28.42 19.04
C LYS A 866 -2.36 29.71 18.29
N GLY A 867 -3.61 30.15 18.43
CA GLY A 867 -4.14 31.27 17.64
C GLY A 867 -4.34 30.83 16.19
N ALA A 868 -3.62 31.47 15.27
CA ALA A 868 -3.60 31.18 13.84
C ALA A 868 -2.26 30.58 13.34
N ASN A 869 -1.49 30.00 14.27
CA ASN A 869 -0.32 29.17 13.96
C ASN A 869 -0.64 27.71 14.31
N LEU A 870 -0.13 26.79 13.49
CA LEU A 870 -0.13 25.35 13.69
C LEU A 870 1.32 24.85 13.60
N THR A 871 1.84 24.27 14.67
CA THR A 871 3.14 23.60 14.69
C THR A 871 2.93 22.09 14.63
N TYR A 872 3.67 21.41 13.77
CA TYR A 872 3.75 19.95 13.67
C TYR A 872 5.21 19.53 13.73
N ASN A 873 5.54 18.63 14.65
CA ASN A 873 6.88 18.05 14.79
C ASN A 873 6.74 16.52 14.71
N SER A 874 7.47 15.88 13.79
CA SER A 874 7.42 14.43 13.62
C SER A 874 8.54 13.86 12.76
N LYS A 875 8.70 12.53 12.82
CA LYS A 875 9.59 11.76 11.95
C LYS A 875 8.87 11.31 10.68
N LEU A 876 9.28 11.88 9.54
CA LEU A 876 8.76 11.53 8.21
C LEU A 876 9.32 10.19 7.74
N SER A 877 8.60 9.10 8.03
CA SER A 877 8.92 7.73 7.60
C SER A 877 8.14 7.26 6.36
N THR A 878 7.11 8.00 5.95
CA THR A 878 6.33 7.83 4.71
C THR A 878 6.05 9.20 4.10
N ASP A 879 5.48 9.26 2.89
CA ASP A 879 4.82 10.50 2.43
C ASP A 879 3.74 10.93 3.45
N THR A 880 3.52 12.23 3.60
CA THR A 880 2.53 12.79 4.55
C THR A 880 1.73 13.91 3.89
N THR A 881 0.41 13.85 4.00
CA THR A 881 -0.50 14.88 3.47
C THR A 881 -1.24 15.62 4.58
N PHE A 882 -0.93 16.91 4.73
CA PHE A 882 -1.67 17.86 5.54
C PHE A 882 -2.89 18.38 4.75
N SER A 883 -4.00 18.65 5.42
CA SER A 883 -5.18 19.25 4.78
C SER A 883 -5.92 20.16 5.76
N LEU A 884 -5.69 21.47 5.61
CA LEU A 884 -6.37 22.52 6.37
C LEU A 884 -7.61 22.98 5.61
N ARG A 885 -8.73 23.18 6.31
CA ARG A 885 -9.97 23.70 5.71
C ARG A 885 -10.59 24.77 6.60
N TRP A 886 -10.83 25.95 6.04
CA TRP A 886 -11.39 27.09 6.76
C TRP A 886 -12.85 27.33 6.36
N ASN A 887 -13.69 27.65 7.33
CA ASN A 887 -15.03 28.17 7.07
C ASN A 887 -14.91 29.67 6.76
N LYS A 888 -14.94 30.01 5.46
CA LYS A 888 -15.04 31.38 4.93
C LYS A 888 -16.50 31.85 4.88
#